data_AF-A0AAW1CCK2-F1
#
_entry.id   AF-A0AAW1CCK2-F1
#
_cell.length_a   1.000
_cell.length_b   1.000
_cell.length_c   1.000
_cell.angle_alpha   90.00
_cell.angle_beta   90.00
_cell.angle_gamma   90.00
#
_symmetry.space_group_name_H-M   'P 1'
#
loop_
_entity.id
_entity.type
_entity.pdbx_description
1 polymer ?
#
loop_
_entity_poly.entity_id
_entity_poly.type
_entity_poly.pdbx_seq_one_letter_code
_entity_poly.pdbx_strand_id
1 'polypeptide(L)'
;MRTHTRGAPSVFFIHVVCFALICSTDNNPSTAVPFVNASYDNYPMLYFSRREIQDLRYKAASTHQHIAARLVEAVQIMLSNSLEYLPPWDPKDFSARWNEIYGNNLGALAMFCILYPDNMEAIDMAKDYMERMAAQPSWLVKDAPWDEVPLAHSLVGFATAYDFLYNYLSKSQQEKFLEVIANASGYMYEASYRRGWGFQYLHNHQPTNCLALLVGSLVLMNQGYLQEAYLWTKQVLTIMEKSIVLLQEVTDGSLYEGVAYGSYTTRSLFQYIFLVQRHFDINHFKHPWLKQHFAFMYRTVLPGFQRTVAIADSNYNWFYGPESQLVFLDKFVMRNGSGNWLADQIRRNRILEGPGTPSKGQRWCTLHTEFLWYDSSLGFVPPPDYGIPKLHYFEDWGVVTYGSALPAEINSPFLSFKSGKLGGRAIYDIVHQNKYKEWIKVDQIYLQDDSPAKIATSFFHNVDVPFEDTVIDNVHGAFIQQQDGIYKMYWMDDTGYSQKAIIASRMYPRGYPYNGTNYVNVTTHLRSPITRVVYLFIGPSIDVQSFSVHGNSQQLDIFVTTSEHAYAIYLWTDENKSHSIFAQVIADHQKVVFERASAIRNSPVTGVKDSIEIVEKNLQHFKPVFQQLEKQILSRVRNTASFRKTAERLLRFSDKRQTEEVIDRIFAISQQQQNRAKKNKKVAKGYKFVDAGPDIFAQIEVNERKIRQKAQSLAQKELPVDEEEEMKDLLDFVDVTYAKDRNMLDFIVNHQKVLGYGVVSLLTAGSERIFSVVVFKCPCNSWNTLYGGMFLLMPALIMFLLGMLLNVRSWKVLTGCCSKGRPCRCPDGNRLQRYLQVMGFTILSAAVAPLTWISVALLGGSFYECTATGSPILQKYLCEDKGEECIKILLKVPCLNPVYPSTELEILAILRAQSQVFGWILIAGVFTVALLATCIACCRSPVSFLQLAFWKVYLQKEQQLFDTMAKEHASKLAERNLKSFFDSTELEPLQTPSAAVELDVGLRELPGACEVRLQPRKGQDQSKDSTNQMPSSNARLKPVFRCFRCNRPGHRAAEYTFPESTNIPTGVGRPGTTPKKMTEKSRVAHQVGQTAPGDISPALEEYEEEGPVEDPMGALW
;
A
#
# COMPACT_ATOMS: atom_id res chain seq x y z
N MET A 1 49.54 -68.09 -5.03
CA MET A 1 49.35 -69.55 -4.85
C MET A 1 47.86 -69.84 -4.70
N ARG A 2 47.46 -71.02 -5.16
CA ARG A 2 46.12 -71.59 -5.22
C ARG A 2 45.32 -71.57 -3.89
N THR A 3 44.00 -71.46 -4.06
CA THR A 3 42.88 -72.21 -3.43
C THR A 3 42.39 -71.99 -1.99
N HIS A 4 41.06 -71.78 -1.91
CA HIS A 4 40.03 -72.33 -0.97
C HIS A 4 40.00 -71.81 0.50
N THR A 5 38.88 -71.63 1.22
CA THR A 5 37.42 -71.87 1.00
C THR A 5 36.58 -71.21 2.12
N ARG A 6 35.39 -70.70 1.74
CA ARG A 6 34.05 -70.72 2.39
C ARG A 6 33.89 -70.52 3.92
N GLY A 7 33.04 -69.55 4.29
CA GLY A 7 32.14 -69.64 5.45
C GLY A 7 31.74 -68.29 6.08
N ALA A 8 30.49 -67.88 5.85
CA ALA A 8 29.70 -66.85 6.58
C ALA A 8 29.94 -65.34 6.33
N PRO A 9 29.20 -64.76 5.36
CA PRO A 9 28.72 -63.39 5.42
C PRO A 9 27.18 -63.37 5.30
N SER A 10 26.47 -63.85 6.32
CA SER A 10 24.99 -63.77 6.37
C SER A 10 24.48 -62.91 7.53
N VAL A 11 25.33 -62.57 8.51
CA VAL A 11 24.90 -61.81 9.70
C VAL A 11 25.15 -60.30 9.54
N PHE A 12 26.14 -59.89 8.75
CA PHE A 12 26.41 -58.46 8.52
C PHE A 12 25.43 -57.82 7.52
N PHE A 13 24.90 -58.60 6.58
CA PHE A 13 23.89 -58.12 5.63
C PHE A 13 22.53 -57.88 6.28
N ILE A 14 22.21 -58.60 7.37
CA ILE A 14 20.92 -58.46 8.06
C ILE A 14 20.85 -57.16 8.87
N HIS A 15 21.95 -56.68 9.47
CA HIS A 15 21.91 -55.42 10.21
C HIS A 15 21.94 -54.17 9.32
N VAL A 16 22.60 -54.23 8.16
CA VAL A 16 22.59 -53.11 7.20
C VAL A 16 21.25 -53.02 6.46
N VAL A 17 20.60 -54.15 6.19
CA VAL A 17 19.24 -54.19 5.63
C VAL A 17 18.20 -53.77 6.67
N CYS A 18 18.36 -54.10 7.95
CA CYS A 18 17.47 -53.63 9.01
C CYS A 18 17.56 -52.11 9.28
N PHE A 19 18.71 -51.46 9.07
CA PHE A 19 18.79 -49.99 9.17
C PHE A 19 18.32 -49.25 7.92
N ALA A 20 18.36 -49.89 6.74
CA ALA A 20 17.76 -49.36 5.51
C ALA A 20 16.23 -49.58 5.42
N LEU A 21 15.66 -50.43 6.30
CA LEU A 21 14.23 -50.70 6.43
C LEU A 21 13.55 -49.96 7.60
N ILE A 22 14.29 -49.17 8.40
CA ILE A 22 13.70 -48.24 9.35
C ILE A 22 13.28 -46.98 8.58
N CYS A 23 12.00 -47.00 8.21
CA CYS A 23 11.18 -45.87 7.75
C CYS A 23 11.61 -45.27 6.40
N SER A 24 11.61 -46.07 5.33
CA SER A 24 10.54 -45.98 4.31
C SER A 24 9.60 -44.80 4.50
N THR A 25 9.69 -43.86 3.57
CA THR A 25 8.69 -42.83 3.30
C THR A 25 7.29 -43.44 3.34
N ASP A 26 6.49 -43.07 4.35
CA ASP A 26 5.04 -43.27 4.38
C ASP A 26 4.40 -42.44 3.25
N ASN A 27 4.57 -42.91 2.02
CA ASN A 27 3.68 -42.60 0.91
C ASN A 27 2.49 -43.54 1.05
N ASN A 28 1.59 -43.20 1.98
CA ASN A 28 0.26 -43.78 1.96
C ASN A 28 -0.47 -43.17 0.74
N PRO A 29 -0.85 -43.94 -0.30
CA PRO A 29 -1.47 -43.41 -1.51
C PRO A 29 -2.89 -42.85 -1.29
N SER A 30 -3.44 -42.97 -0.08
CA SER A 30 -4.82 -42.64 0.25
C SER A 30 -5.10 -41.16 0.57
N THR A 31 -4.07 -40.31 0.66
CA THR A 31 -4.20 -38.93 1.14
C THR A 31 -4.21 -37.86 0.05
N ALA A 32 -3.98 -38.21 -1.22
CA ALA A 32 -3.62 -37.21 -2.24
C ALA A 32 -4.75 -36.93 -3.23
N VAL A 33 -5.09 -35.65 -3.41
CA VAL A 33 -5.68 -35.17 -4.66
C VAL A 33 -4.77 -35.65 -5.79
N PRO A 34 -5.26 -36.49 -6.72
CA PRO A 34 -4.40 -37.06 -7.74
C PRO A 34 -3.90 -35.95 -8.66
N PHE A 35 -2.60 -35.95 -8.95
CA PHE A 35 -2.05 -35.15 -10.04
C PHE A 35 -2.60 -35.71 -11.36
N VAL A 36 -3.29 -34.86 -12.12
CA VAL A 36 -3.89 -35.21 -13.40
C VAL A 36 -3.07 -34.56 -14.50
N ASN A 37 -2.44 -35.39 -15.34
CA ASN A 37 -1.74 -34.90 -16.53
C ASN A 37 -2.69 -34.07 -17.39
N ALA A 38 -2.24 -32.86 -17.76
CA ALA A 38 -3.03 -31.96 -18.58
C ALA A 38 -3.34 -32.58 -19.96
N SER A 39 -4.56 -32.38 -20.43
CA SER A 39 -5.06 -32.91 -21.69
C SER A 39 -5.70 -31.79 -22.50
N TYR A 40 -5.04 -31.39 -23.59
CA TYR A 40 -5.51 -30.29 -24.44
C TYR A 40 -6.96 -30.46 -24.90
N ASP A 41 -7.74 -29.39 -24.70
CA ASP A 41 -9.15 -29.23 -25.10
C ASP A 41 -10.09 -30.31 -24.53
N ASN A 42 -9.92 -30.62 -23.24
CA ASN A 42 -10.77 -31.56 -22.51
C ASN A 42 -11.43 -30.89 -21.31
N TYR A 43 -12.76 -30.89 -21.27
CA TYR A 43 -13.59 -30.20 -20.28
C TYR A 43 -14.69 -31.12 -19.71
N PRO A 44 -15.06 -30.96 -18.42
CA PRO A 44 -14.44 -30.09 -17.41
C PRO A 44 -13.05 -30.60 -16.98
N MET A 45 -12.22 -29.72 -16.40
CA MET A 45 -10.89 -30.09 -15.91
C MET A 45 -10.49 -29.48 -14.57
N LEU A 46 -11.09 -28.35 -14.16
CA LEU A 46 -10.64 -27.58 -12.99
C LEU A 46 -10.63 -28.44 -11.74
N TYR A 47 -11.79 -28.95 -11.34
CA TYR A 47 -11.97 -29.72 -10.11
C TYR A 47 -12.13 -31.22 -10.35
N PHE A 48 -12.73 -31.59 -11.47
CA PHE A 48 -13.02 -32.96 -11.86
C PHE A 48 -12.96 -33.07 -13.38
N SER A 49 -12.78 -34.28 -13.88
CA SER A 49 -12.80 -34.60 -15.30
C SER A 49 -14.18 -35.06 -15.75
N ARG A 50 -14.42 -35.06 -17.07
CA ARG A 50 -15.66 -35.61 -17.66
C ARG A 50 -16.01 -37.04 -17.21
N ARG A 51 -15.01 -37.86 -16.88
CA ARG A 51 -15.21 -39.25 -16.42
C ARG A 51 -15.80 -39.34 -15.02
N GLU A 52 -15.62 -38.30 -14.21
CA GLU A 52 -16.06 -38.25 -12.81
C GLU A 52 -17.51 -37.75 -12.68
N ILE A 53 -18.10 -37.16 -13.73
CA ILE A 53 -19.46 -36.58 -13.68
C ILE A 53 -20.52 -37.61 -13.28
N GLN A 54 -20.43 -38.84 -13.78
CA GLN A 54 -21.41 -39.88 -13.45
C GLN A 54 -21.37 -40.26 -11.96
N ASP A 55 -20.17 -40.32 -11.37
CA ASP A 55 -19.98 -40.54 -9.94
C ASP A 55 -20.51 -39.36 -9.11
N LEU A 56 -20.28 -38.12 -9.55
CA LEU A 56 -20.83 -36.92 -8.90
C LEU A 56 -22.37 -36.92 -8.90
N ARG A 57 -23.01 -37.33 -10.00
CA ARG A 57 -24.47 -37.47 -10.07
C ARG A 57 -24.99 -38.57 -9.15
N TYR A 58 -24.30 -39.72 -9.11
CA TYR A 58 -24.64 -40.79 -8.18
C TYR A 58 -24.55 -40.32 -6.72
N LYS A 59 -23.48 -39.58 -6.37
CA LYS A 59 -23.32 -38.96 -5.05
C LYS A 59 -24.43 -37.98 -4.71
N ALA A 60 -24.83 -37.13 -5.66
CA ALA A 60 -25.93 -36.18 -5.46
C ALA A 60 -27.26 -36.87 -5.12
N ALA A 61 -27.53 -38.02 -5.75
CA ALA A 61 -28.73 -38.82 -5.49
C ALA A 61 -28.61 -39.74 -4.25
N SER A 62 -27.43 -39.81 -3.61
CA SER A 62 -27.18 -40.70 -2.48
C SER A 62 -26.44 -39.98 -1.34
N THR A 63 -25.12 -40.17 -1.22
CA THR A 63 -24.38 -39.77 -0.02
C THR A 63 -24.24 -38.26 0.17
N HIS A 64 -24.35 -37.48 -0.90
CA HIS A 64 -24.23 -36.01 -0.89
C HIS A 64 -25.59 -35.31 -1.01
N GLN A 65 -26.70 -36.05 -0.85
CA GLN A 65 -28.06 -35.54 -1.04
C GLN A 65 -28.35 -34.27 -0.22
N HIS A 66 -27.86 -34.20 1.02
CA HIS A 66 -28.06 -33.04 1.89
C HIS A 66 -27.36 -31.75 1.40
N ILE A 67 -26.25 -31.87 0.67
CA ILE A 67 -25.57 -30.72 0.03
C ILE A 67 -26.22 -30.42 -1.32
N ALA A 68 -26.55 -31.47 -2.08
CA ALA A 68 -27.26 -31.34 -3.36
C ALA A 68 -28.62 -30.64 -3.19
N ALA A 69 -29.34 -30.91 -2.11
CA ALA A 69 -30.61 -30.24 -1.76
C ALA A 69 -30.43 -28.72 -1.60
N ARG A 70 -29.33 -28.25 -1.02
CA ARG A 70 -29.03 -26.81 -0.92
C ARG A 70 -28.75 -26.16 -2.28
N LEU A 71 -28.06 -26.87 -3.17
CA LEU A 71 -27.88 -26.42 -4.56
C LEU A 71 -29.23 -26.36 -5.29
N VAL A 72 -30.10 -27.35 -5.09
CA VAL A 72 -31.46 -27.38 -5.66
C VAL A 72 -32.27 -26.19 -5.15
N GLU A 73 -32.30 -25.95 -3.85
CA GLU A 73 -33.00 -24.82 -3.23
C GLU A 73 -32.50 -23.48 -3.78
N ALA A 74 -31.18 -23.28 -3.82
CA ALA A 74 -30.58 -22.06 -4.35
C ALA A 74 -30.99 -21.79 -5.80
N VAL A 75 -30.94 -22.81 -6.66
CA VAL A 75 -31.30 -22.69 -8.07
C VAL A 75 -32.80 -22.52 -8.27
N GLN A 76 -33.64 -23.19 -7.47
CA GLN A 76 -35.10 -22.97 -7.50
C GLN A 76 -35.44 -21.52 -7.15
N ILE A 77 -34.84 -20.95 -6.11
CA ILE A 77 -35.02 -19.54 -5.74
C ILE A 77 -34.59 -18.61 -6.88
N MET A 78 -33.47 -18.90 -7.54
CA MET A 78 -32.99 -18.13 -8.69
C MET A 78 -33.94 -18.23 -9.89
N LEU A 79 -34.44 -19.43 -10.21
CA LEU A 79 -35.38 -19.64 -11.32
C LEU A 79 -36.71 -18.94 -11.07
N SER A 80 -37.26 -19.07 -9.85
CA SER A 80 -38.52 -18.41 -9.47
C SER A 80 -38.43 -16.88 -9.45
N ASN A 81 -37.22 -16.32 -9.29
CA ASN A 81 -36.99 -14.87 -9.22
C ASN A 81 -35.91 -14.42 -10.22
N SER A 82 -35.97 -14.93 -11.46
CA SER A 82 -34.88 -14.79 -12.43
C SER A 82 -34.44 -13.34 -12.70
N LEU A 83 -35.37 -12.39 -12.77
CA LEU A 83 -35.08 -10.96 -12.95
C LEU A 83 -34.26 -10.34 -11.81
N GLU A 84 -34.38 -10.87 -10.60
CA GLU A 84 -33.68 -10.38 -9.41
C GLU A 84 -32.24 -10.92 -9.31
N TYR A 85 -31.99 -12.10 -9.89
CA TYR A 85 -30.71 -12.80 -9.77
C TYR A 85 -29.86 -12.73 -11.04
N LEU A 86 -30.45 -12.54 -12.21
CA LEU A 86 -29.71 -12.34 -13.45
C LEU A 86 -28.94 -11.02 -13.40
N PRO A 87 -27.66 -11.00 -13.84
CA PRO A 87 -26.93 -9.75 -13.93
C PRO A 87 -27.62 -8.77 -14.89
N PRO A 88 -27.64 -7.47 -14.56
CA PRO A 88 -28.18 -6.46 -15.46
C PRO A 88 -27.45 -6.45 -16.81
N TRP A 89 -28.18 -6.20 -17.90
CA TRP A 89 -27.55 -5.92 -19.19
C TRP A 89 -26.88 -4.54 -19.20
N ASP A 90 -27.48 -3.55 -18.53
CA ASP A 90 -26.92 -2.20 -18.46
C ASP A 90 -25.66 -2.20 -17.59
N PRO A 91 -24.49 -1.82 -18.13
CA PRO A 91 -23.25 -1.72 -17.36
C PRO A 91 -23.33 -0.77 -16.17
N LYS A 92 -24.17 0.27 -16.25
CA LYS A 92 -24.37 1.20 -15.14
C LYS A 92 -24.97 0.49 -13.93
N ASP A 93 -25.96 -0.37 -14.16
CA ASP A 93 -26.61 -1.14 -13.09
C ASP A 93 -25.72 -2.29 -12.60
N PHE A 94 -25.02 -2.97 -13.52
CA PHE A 94 -24.09 -4.04 -13.19
C PHE A 94 -22.95 -3.59 -12.25
N SER A 95 -22.42 -2.38 -12.49
CA SER A 95 -21.28 -1.82 -11.74
C SER A 95 -21.66 -0.82 -10.64
N ALA A 96 -22.95 -0.54 -10.44
CA ALA A 96 -23.44 0.47 -9.48
C ALA A 96 -23.21 0.11 -8.01
N ARG A 97 -23.11 -1.18 -7.68
CA ARG A 97 -22.99 -1.68 -6.30
C ARG A 97 -21.98 -2.79 -6.23
N TRP A 98 -21.56 -3.14 -5.01
CA TRP A 98 -20.73 -4.32 -4.78
C TRP A 98 -21.39 -5.56 -5.37
N ASN A 99 -20.78 -6.14 -6.40
CA ASN A 99 -21.44 -7.06 -7.33
C ASN A 99 -20.90 -8.49 -7.28
N GLU A 100 -20.26 -8.88 -6.19
CA GLU A 100 -19.71 -10.23 -6.00
C GLU A 100 -20.75 -11.35 -6.14
N ILE A 101 -22.02 -11.04 -5.88
CA ILE A 101 -23.17 -11.94 -5.99
C ILE A 101 -23.21 -12.63 -7.36
N TYR A 102 -22.81 -11.92 -8.42
CA TYR A 102 -22.94 -12.42 -9.78
C TYR A 102 -22.05 -13.64 -10.01
N GLY A 103 -20.76 -13.54 -9.69
CA GLY A 103 -19.84 -14.67 -9.78
C GLY A 103 -20.13 -15.76 -8.74
N ASN A 104 -20.52 -15.38 -7.53
CA ASN A 104 -20.78 -16.31 -6.43
C ASN A 104 -21.93 -17.28 -6.73
N ASN A 105 -23.06 -16.76 -7.23
CA ASN A 105 -24.23 -17.58 -7.54
C ASN A 105 -24.05 -18.40 -8.82
N LEU A 106 -23.28 -17.89 -9.79
CA LEU A 106 -23.01 -18.60 -11.04
C LEU A 106 -22.26 -19.92 -10.80
N GLY A 107 -21.35 -19.98 -9.82
CA GLY A 107 -20.69 -21.24 -9.45
C GLY A 107 -21.64 -22.32 -8.93
N ALA A 108 -22.62 -21.93 -8.11
CA ALA A 108 -23.66 -22.84 -7.62
C ALA A 108 -24.60 -23.30 -8.76
N LEU A 109 -25.04 -22.38 -9.61
CA LEU A 109 -25.89 -22.68 -10.77
C LEU A 109 -25.18 -23.63 -11.76
N ALA A 110 -23.90 -23.39 -12.07
CA ALA A 110 -23.14 -24.26 -12.96
C ALA A 110 -22.97 -25.68 -12.39
N MET A 111 -22.71 -25.80 -11.08
CA MET A 111 -22.63 -27.11 -10.43
C MET A 111 -23.97 -27.85 -10.47
N PHE A 112 -25.08 -27.15 -10.23
CA PHE A 112 -26.41 -27.74 -10.37
C PHE A 112 -26.64 -28.29 -11.78
N CYS A 113 -26.31 -27.53 -12.83
CA CYS A 113 -26.45 -27.98 -14.22
C CYS A 113 -25.60 -29.23 -14.55
N ILE A 114 -24.44 -29.41 -13.91
CA ILE A 114 -23.65 -30.65 -14.02
C ILE A 114 -24.38 -31.84 -13.39
N LEU A 115 -24.97 -31.65 -12.21
CA LEU A 115 -25.65 -32.69 -11.45
C LEU A 115 -27.01 -33.06 -12.05
N TYR A 116 -27.74 -32.09 -12.60
CA TYR A 116 -29.09 -32.22 -13.13
C TYR A 116 -29.18 -31.75 -14.59
N PRO A 117 -28.55 -32.48 -15.53
CA PRO A 117 -28.43 -32.04 -16.93
C PRO A 117 -29.75 -32.02 -17.70
N ASP A 118 -30.78 -32.71 -17.20
CA ASP A 118 -32.10 -32.78 -17.82
C ASP A 118 -32.93 -31.51 -17.55
N ASN A 119 -32.48 -30.68 -16.60
CA ASN A 119 -33.10 -29.38 -16.34
C ASN A 119 -32.57 -28.34 -17.34
N MET A 120 -33.19 -28.32 -18.52
CA MET A 120 -32.84 -27.39 -19.60
C MET A 120 -33.10 -25.93 -19.22
N GLU A 121 -34.11 -25.65 -18.38
CA GLU A 121 -34.43 -24.30 -17.90
C GLU A 121 -33.25 -23.69 -17.12
N ALA A 122 -32.65 -24.46 -16.21
CA ALA A 122 -31.47 -24.04 -15.46
C ALA A 122 -30.23 -23.86 -16.37
N ILE A 123 -30.06 -24.72 -17.38
CA ILE A 123 -28.96 -24.60 -18.35
C ILE A 123 -29.12 -23.33 -19.20
N ASP A 124 -30.33 -23.04 -19.65
CA ASP A 124 -30.62 -21.83 -20.44
C ASP A 124 -30.50 -20.57 -19.59
N MET A 125 -30.93 -20.60 -18.32
CA MET A 125 -30.66 -19.52 -17.36
C MET A 125 -29.16 -19.32 -17.17
N ALA A 126 -28.36 -20.40 -17.01
CA ALA A 126 -26.92 -20.29 -16.84
C ALA A 126 -26.24 -19.68 -18.08
N LYS A 127 -26.70 -20.01 -19.29
CA LYS A 127 -26.23 -19.39 -20.53
C LYS A 127 -26.58 -17.90 -20.59
N ASP A 128 -27.82 -17.51 -20.29
CA ASP A 128 -28.23 -16.09 -20.26
C ASP A 128 -27.43 -15.30 -19.21
N TYR A 129 -27.22 -15.90 -18.03
CA TYR A 129 -26.39 -15.35 -16.97
C TYR A 129 -24.96 -15.06 -17.46
N MET A 130 -24.33 -16.04 -18.10
CA MET A 130 -22.99 -15.88 -18.68
C MET A 130 -22.98 -14.85 -19.81
N GLU A 131 -23.99 -14.81 -20.69
CA GLU A 131 -24.06 -13.80 -21.76
C GLU A 131 -24.11 -12.38 -21.20
N ARG A 132 -24.90 -12.15 -20.15
CA ARG A 132 -25.01 -10.85 -19.47
C ARG A 132 -23.69 -10.43 -18.86
N MET A 133 -22.97 -11.33 -18.18
CA MET A 133 -21.64 -11.04 -17.64
C MET A 133 -20.61 -10.79 -18.75
N ALA A 134 -20.67 -11.55 -19.84
CA ALA A 134 -19.77 -11.44 -20.98
C ALA A 134 -19.99 -10.16 -21.81
N ALA A 135 -21.16 -9.54 -21.70
CA ALA A 135 -21.46 -8.27 -22.37
C ALA A 135 -20.91 -7.04 -21.60
N GLN A 136 -20.43 -7.22 -20.37
CA GLN A 136 -19.97 -6.11 -19.55
C GLN A 136 -18.64 -5.55 -20.05
N PRO A 137 -18.49 -4.22 -20.15
CA PRO A 137 -17.22 -3.59 -20.54
C PRO A 137 -16.16 -3.68 -19.43
N SER A 138 -16.60 -3.83 -18.18
CA SER A 138 -15.75 -3.99 -16.99
C SER A 138 -16.53 -4.75 -15.92
N TRP A 139 -15.82 -5.57 -15.14
CA TRP A 139 -16.37 -6.21 -13.94
C TRP A 139 -15.99 -5.48 -12.64
N LEU A 140 -15.31 -4.34 -12.74
CA LEU A 140 -15.04 -3.48 -11.58
C LEU A 140 -16.32 -2.76 -11.13
N VAL A 141 -16.39 -2.45 -9.85
CA VAL A 141 -17.43 -1.59 -9.28
C VAL A 141 -17.04 -0.14 -9.54
N LYS A 142 -18.01 0.67 -9.99
CA LYS A 142 -17.76 2.03 -10.48
C LYS A 142 -17.07 2.92 -9.44
N ASP A 143 -17.50 2.82 -8.19
CA ASP A 143 -16.99 3.64 -7.08
C ASP A 143 -15.79 3.00 -6.37
N ALA A 144 -15.32 1.84 -6.84
CA ALA A 144 -14.11 1.17 -6.35
C ALA A 144 -13.20 0.73 -7.53
N PRO A 145 -12.75 1.64 -8.41
CA PRO A 145 -12.00 1.30 -9.62
C PRO A 145 -10.59 0.74 -9.33
N TRP A 146 -10.12 0.86 -8.09
CA TRP A 146 -8.82 0.38 -7.62
C TRP A 146 -8.91 -0.95 -6.85
N ASP A 147 -10.12 -1.46 -6.62
CA ASP A 147 -10.35 -2.72 -5.93
C ASP A 147 -10.72 -3.82 -6.94
N GLU A 148 -9.82 -4.79 -7.08
CA GLU A 148 -10.01 -5.91 -8.00
C GLU A 148 -10.79 -7.09 -7.40
N VAL A 149 -11.23 -7.04 -6.13
CA VAL A 149 -12.00 -8.14 -5.52
C VAL A 149 -13.32 -8.41 -6.26
N PRO A 150 -14.14 -7.42 -6.68
CA PRO A 150 -15.34 -7.68 -7.47
C PRO A 150 -15.05 -8.35 -8.82
N LEU A 151 -13.95 -7.94 -9.46
CA LEU A 151 -13.43 -8.57 -10.68
C LEU A 151 -13.02 -10.02 -10.40
N ALA A 152 -12.36 -10.30 -9.27
CA ALA A 152 -11.94 -11.65 -8.88
C ALA A 152 -13.14 -12.58 -8.68
N HIS A 153 -14.19 -12.12 -8.01
CA HIS A 153 -15.44 -12.88 -7.84
C HIS A 153 -16.12 -13.19 -9.18
N SER A 154 -16.25 -12.19 -10.04
CA SER A 154 -16.82 -12.36 -11.37
C SER A 154 -16.01 -13.35 -12.20
N LEU A 155 -14.68 -13.21 -12.21
CA LEU A 155 -13.76 -14.06 -12.97
C LEU A 155 -13.76 -15.51 -12.49
N VAL A 156 -13.65 -15.76 -11.18
CA VAL A 156 -13.60 -17.13 -10.65
C VAL A 156 -14.93 -17.87 -10.90
N GLY A 157 -16.07 -17.19 -10.70
CA GLY A 157 -17.39 -17.76 -10.96
C GLY A 157 -17.61 -18.03 -12.45
N PHE A 158 -17.28 -17.07 -13.31
CA PHE A 158 -17.45 -17.16 -14.75
C PHE A 158 -16.55 -18.23 -15.39
N ALA A 159 -15.27 -18.29 -14.99
CA ALA A 159 -14.33 -19.29 -15.50
C ALA A 159 -14.67 -20.70 -15.00
N THR A 160 -15.19 -20.84 -13.77
CA THR A 160 -15.70 -22.13 -13.25
C THR A 160 -16.92 -22.59 -14.03
N ALA A 161 -17.87 -21.70 -14.31
CA ALA A 161 -19.03 -22.02 -15.14
C ALA A 161 -18.65 -22.35 -16.59
N TYR A 162 -17.68 -21.64 -17.17
CA TYR A 162 -17.13 -21.97 -18.48
C TYR A 162 -16.57 -23.38 -18.52
N ASP A 163 -15.78 -23.78 -17.51
CA ASP A 163 -15.21 -25.13 -17.44
C ASP A 163 -16.30 -26.21 -17.30
N PHE A 164 -17.27 -25.99 -16.42
CA PHE A 164 -18.36 -26.95 -16.16
C PHE A 164 -19.29 -27.08 -17.36
N LEU A 165 -19.70 -25.95 -17.94
CA LEU A 165 -20.73 -25.90 -18.97
C LEU A 165 -20.17 -25.95 -20.39
N TYR A 166 -18.85 -26.04 -20.57
CA TYR A 166 -18.18 -25.98 -21.87
C TYR A 166 -18.90 -26.78 -22.98
N ASN A 167 -19.29 -28.02 -22.69
CA ASN A 167 -19.93 -28.92 -23.65
C ASN A 167 -21.39 -28.56 -24.00
N TYR A 168 -22.03 -27.68 -23.23
CA TYR A 168 -23.39 -27.17 -23.46
C TYR A 168 -23.40 -25.83 -24.21
N LEU A 169 -22.25 -25.15 -24.30
CA LEU A 169 -22.11 -23.86 -24.97
C LEU A 169 -21.99 -24.03 -26.48
N SER A 170 -22.54 -23.07 -27.23
CA SER A 170 -22.29 -22.98 -28.68
C SER A 170 -20.82 -22.64 -28.95
N LYS A 171 -20.34 -22.89 -30.18
CA LYS A 171 -18.96 -22.54 -30.57
C LYS A 171 -18.69 -21.04 -30.45
N SER A 172 -19.66 -20.19 -30.79
CA SER A 172 -19.55 -18.74 -30.62
C SER A 172 -19.41 -18.35 -29.15
N GLN A 173 -20.20 -18.96 -28.26
CA GLN A 173 -20.09 -18.73 -26.82
C GLN A 173 -18.75 -19.21 -26.26
N GLN A 174 -18.27 -20.39 -26.68
CA GLN A 174 -16.97 -20.91 -26.25
C GLN A 174 -15.82 -19.95 -26.59
N GLU A 175 -15.84 -19.34 -27.79
CA GLU A 175 -14.81 -18.38 -28.22
C GLU A 175 -14.97 -17.03 -27.51
N LYS A 176 -16.19 -16.47 -27.48
CA LYS A 176 -16.48 -15.17 -26.83
C LYS A 176 -16.14 -15.20 -25.34
N PHE A 177 -16.60 -16.23 -24.62
CA PHE A 177 -16.39 -16.32 -23.18
C PHE A 177 -14.92 -16.55 -22.83
N LEU A 178 -14.17 -17.27 -23.66
CA LEU A 178 -12.72 -17.43 -23.47
C LEU A 178 -11.97 -16.09 -23.61
N GLU A 179 -12.37 -15.25 -24.57
CA GLU A 179 -11.81 -13.90 -24.72
C GLU A 179 -12.09 -13.02 -23.50
N VAL A 180 -13.30 -13.09 -22.96
CA VAL A 180 -13.67 -12.38 -21.72
C VAL A 180 -12.81 -12.84 -20.54
N ILE A 181 -12.63 -14.15 -20.36
CA ILE A 181 -11.75 -14.73 -19.32
C ILE A 181 -10.31 -14.24 -19.51
N ALA A 182 -9.81 -14.23 -20.75
CA ALA A 182 -8.46 -13.78 -21.06
C ALA A 182 -8.26 -12.29 -20.72
N ASN A 183 -9.22 -11.44 -21.08
CA ASN A 183 -9.15 -9.99 -20.83
C ASN A 183 -9.17 -9.68 -19.32
N ALA A 184 -10.10 -10.29 -18.58
CA ALA A 184 -10.21 -10.11 -17.13
C ALA A 184 -8.96 -10.63 -16.39
N SER A 185 -8.44 -11.80 -16.80
CA SER A 185 -7.21 -12.38 -16.24
C SER A 185 -5.97 -11.53 -16.56
N GLY A 186 -5.87 -11.02 -17.79
CA GLY A 186 -4.79 -10.12 -18.20
C GLY A 186 -4.77 -8.85 -17.37
N TYR A 187 -5.93 -8.25 -17.10
CA TYR A 187 -6.03 -7.09 -16.21
C TYR A 187 -5.56 -7.44 -14.79
N MET A 188 -6.04 -8.55 -14.22
CA MET A 188 -5.66 -9.00 -12.88
C MET A 188 -4.13 -9.24 -12.75
N TYR A 189 -3.52 -9.82 -13.79
CA TYR A 189 -2.08 -10.01 -13.86
C TYR A 189 -1.31 -8.68 -13.82
N GLU A 190 -1.70 -7.69 -14.62
CA GLU A 190 -1.07 -6.37 -14.63
C GLU A 190 -1.29 -5.59 -13.32
N ALA A 191 -2.47 -5.75 -12.69
CA ALA A 191 -2.76 -5.17 -11.38
C ALA A 191 -1.88 -5.75 -10.26
N SER A 192 -1.51 -7.04 -10.35
CA SER A 192 -0.66 -7.71 -9.35
C SER A 192 0.70 -7.06 -9.10
N TYR A 193 1.22 -6.29 -10.07
CA TYR A 193 2.50 -5.57 -9.93
C TYR A 193 2.36 -4.16 -9.35
N ARG A 194 1.13 -3.64 -9.26
CA ARG A 194 0.83 -2.24 -8.93
C ARG A 194 -0.03 -2.06 -7.67
N ARG A 195 -0.52 -3.15 -7.09
CA ARG A 195 -1.50 -3.13 -5.98
C ARG A 195 -0.96 -3.83 -4.75
N GLY A 196 -1.41 -3.37 -3.58
CA GLY A 196 -1.03 -3.90 -2.27
C GLY A 196 -1.18 -5.43 -2.18
N TRP A 197 -2.27 -6.00 -2.69
CA TRP A 197 -2.52 -7.44 -2.66
C TRP A 197 -1.43 -8.29 -3.34
N GLY A 198 -0.63 -7.71 -4.25
CA GLY A 198 0.51 -8.38 -4.89
C GLY A 198 1.70 -8.61 -3.96
N PHE A 199 1.80 -7.89 -2.84
CA PHE A 199 2.93 -7.94 -1.90
C PHE A 199 2.57 -7.83 -0.41
N GLN A 200 1.30 -7.63 -0.06
CA GLN A 200 0.75 -7.72 1.30
C GLN A 200 0.35 -9.18 1.57
N TYR A 201 1.31 -9.98 2.02
CA TYR A 201 1.12 -11.42 2.22
C TYR A 201 0.08 -11.71 3.32
N LEU A 202 -0.68 -12.78 3.12
CA LEU A 202 -1.72 -13.31 4.04
C LEU A 202 -3.01 -12.47 4.18
N HIS A 203 -3.03 -11.22 3.73
CA HIS A 203 -4.24 -10.40 3.66
C HIS A 203 -5.27 -11.00 2.69
N ASN A 204 -6.56 -11.01 3.05
CA ASN A 204 -7.63 -11.71 2.31
C ASN A 204 -7.78 -11.35 0.82
N HIS A 205 -7.42 -10.13 0.40
CA HIS A 205 -7.46 -9.72 -1.02
C HIS A 205 -6.46 -10.53 -1.87
N GLN A 206 -5.31 -10.89 -1.31
CA GLN A 206 -4.25 -11.59 -2.03
C GLN A 206 -4.67 -12.97 -2.54
N PRO A 207 -5.08 -13.94 -1.68
CA PRO A 207 -5.46 -15.27 -2.16
C PRO A 207 -6.71 -15.20 -3.05
N THR A 208 -7.62 -14.25 -2.81
CA THR A 208 -8.83 -14.03 -3.62
C THR A 208 -8.49 -13.65 -5.06
N ASN A 209 -7.65 -12.63 -5.25
CA ASN A 209 -7.25 -12.16 -6.57
C ASN A 209 -6.33 -13.17 -7.28
N CYS A 210 -5.39 -13.77 -6.53
CA CYS A 210 -4.49 -14.81 -7.05
C CYS A 210 -5.25 -16.05 -7.53
N LEU A 211 -6.28 -16.50 -6.79
CA LEU A 211 -7.08 -17.63 -7.21
C LEU A 211 -7.87 -17.32 -8.50
N ALA A 212 -8.49 -16.15 -8.61
CA ALA A 212 -9.22 -15.78 -9.81
C ALA A 212 -8.31 -15.78 -11.05
N LEU A 213 -7.10 -15.23 -10.90
CA LEU A 213 -6.07 -15.27 -11.95
C LEU A 213 -5.62 -16.71 -12.26
N LEU A 214 -5.46 -17.57 -11.25
CA LEU A 214 -5.10 -18.98 -11.44
C LEU A 214 -6.14 -19.74 -12.25
N VAL A 215 -7.43 -19.59 -11.89
CA VAL A 215 -8.52 -20.30 -12.55
C VAL A 215 -8.64 -19.84 -14.01
N GLY A 216 -8.56 -18.54 -14.27
CA GLY A 216 -8.52 -18.02 -15.64
C GLY A 216 -7.31 -18.52 -16.43
N SER A 217 -6.14 -18.58 -15.78
CA SER A 217 -4.90 -19.13 -16.36
C SER A 217 -5.02 -20.61 -16.71
N LEU A 218 -5.60 -21.45 -15.84
CA LEU A 218 -5.81 -22.88 -16.10
C LEU A 218 -6.77 -23.12 -17.27
N VAL A 219 -7.84 -22.32 -17.40
CA VAL A 219 -8.77 -22.39 -18.54
C VAL A 219 -8.05 -22.06 -19.86
N LEU A 220 -7.25 -20.97 -19.89
CA LEU A 220 -6.47 -20.61 -21.07
C LEU A 220 -5.39 -21.64 -21.40
N MET A 221 -4.70 -22.16 -20.38
CA MET A 221 -3.71 -23.23 -20.51
C MET A 221 -4.32 -24.45 -21.20
N ASN A 222 -5.52 -24.88 -20.77
CA ASN A 222 -6.22 -26.02 -21.34
C ASN A 222 -6.69 -25.79 -22.79
N GLN A 223 -6.96 -24.53 -23.18
CA GLN A 223 -7.25 -24.09 -24.55
C GLN A 223 -5.99 -23.84 -25.40
N GLY A 224 -4.79 -24.02 -24.84
CA GLY A 224 -3.52 -23.93 -25.56
C GLY A 224 -2.93 -22.51 -25.68
N TYR A 225 -3.46 -21.53 -24.94
CA TYR A 225 -2.90 -20.18 -24.82
C TYR A 225 -1.75 -20.17 -23.79
N LEU A 226 -0.69 -20.92 -24.11
CA LEU A 226 0.36 -21.26 -23.16
C LEU A 226 1.24 -20.07 -22.75
N GLN A 227 1.40 -19.07 -23.62
CA GLN A 227 2.28 -17.93 -23.37
C GLN A 227 1.76 -17.04 -22.24
N GLU A 228 0.53 -16.54 -22.36
CA GLU A 228 -0.12 -15.73 -21.33
C GLU A 228 -0.34 -16.56 -20.06
N ALA A 229 -0.86 -17.79 -20.19
CA ALA A 229 -1.13 -18.64 -19.04
C ALA A 229 0.14 -18.97 -18.23
N TYR A 230 1.29 -19.17 -18.88
CA TYR A 230 2.56 -19.44 -18.19
C TYR A 230 2.99 -18.26 -17.31
N LEU A 231 2.90 -17.03 -17.83
CA LEU A 231 3.25 -15.82 -17.08
C LEU A 231 2.33 -15.63 -15.87
N TRP A 232 1.02 -15.81 -16.07
CA TRP A 232 0.03 -15.65 -15.03
C TRP A 232 0.18 -16.70 -13.93
N THR A 233 0.33 -17.97 -14.32
CA THR A 233 0.58 -19.08 -13.39
C THR A 233 1.86 -18.82 -12.58
N LYS A 234 2.96 -18.46 -13.24
CA LYS A 234 4.23 -18.15 -12.55
C LYS A 234 4.08 -17.04 -11.52
N GLN A 235 3.38 -15.96 -11.85
CA GLN A 235 3.17 -14.83 -10.94
C GLN A 235 2.31 -15.24 -9.73
N VAL A 236 1.20 -15.93 -9.97
CA VAL A 236 0.34 -16.46 -8.89
C VAL A 236 1.13 -17.36 -7.94
N LEU A 237 1.84 -18.36 -8.48
CA LEU A 237 2.64 -19.28 -7.68
C LEU A 237 3.71 -18.52 -6.90
N THR A 238 4.36 -17.53 -7.50
CA THR A 238 5.39 -16.72 -6.81
C THR A 238 4.83 -15.98 -5.61
N ILE A 239 3.63 -15.39 -5.72
CA ILE A 239 2.98 -14.67 -4.62
C ILE A 239 2.52 -15.65 -3.55
N MET A 240 1.74 -16.67 -3.94
CA MET A 240 1.09 -17.59 -3.01
C MET A 240 2.06 -18.52 -2.29
N GLU A 241 3.10 -19.01 -2.96
CA GLU A 241 4.11 -19.88 -2.31
C GLU A 241 4.90 -19.13 -1.24
N LYS A 242 5.17 -17.84 -1.43
CA LYS A 242 5.75 -17.00 -0.37
C LYS A 242 4.82 -16.88 0.83
N SER A 243 3.54 -16.62 0.58
CA SER A 243 2.52 -16.55 1.65
C SER A 243 2.40 -17.85 2.41
N ILE A 244 2.40 -19.00 1.73
CA ILE A 244 2.36 -20.32 2.36
C ILE A 244 3.60 -20.54 3.23
N VAL A 245 4.79 -20.15 2.76
CA VAL A 245 6.01 -20.24 3.59
C VAL A 245 5.89 -19.36 4.84
N LEU A 246 5.41 -18.12 4.72
CA LEU A 246 5.21 -17.24 5.88
C LEU A 246 4.16 -17.80 6.86
N LEU A 247 3.11 -18.44 6.33
CA LEU A 247 2.05 -19.08 7.11
C LEU A 247 2.56 -20.23 8.00
N GLN A 248 3.76 -20.77 7.75
CA GLN A 248 4.38 -21.78 8.62
C GLN A 248 4.71 -21.25 10.01
N GLU A 249 4.98 -19.94 10.15
CA GLU A 249 5.27 -19.32 11.45
C GLU A 249 4.00 -19.13 12.30
N VAL A 250 2.81 -19.22 11.69
CA VAL A 250 1.52 -19.20 12.40
C VAL A 250 1.21 -20.60 12.92
N THR A 251 1.57 -20.85 14.19
CA THR A 251 1.58 -22.21 14.77
C THR A 251 0.24 -22.69 15.31
N ASP A 252 -0.72 -21.79 15.52
CA ASP A 252 -2.01 -22.07 16.16
C ASP A 252 -3.17 -22.26 15.17
N GLY A 253 -2.89 -22.21 13.86
CA GLY A 253 -3.89 -22.37 12.81
C GLY A 253 -4.80 -21.15 12.62
N SER A 254 -4.57 -20.04 13.34
CA SER A 254 -5.38 -18.84 13.26
C SER A 254 -5.08 -17.97 12.02
N LEU A 255 -5.89 -16.94 11.82
CA LEU A 255 -5.60 -15.83 10.91
C LEU A 255 -5.88 -14.52 11.65
N TYR A 256 -4.96 -13.55 11.53
CA TYR A 256 -4.98 -12.33 12.34
C TYR A 256 -6.23 -11.45 12.13
N GLU A 257 -6.80 -11.50 10.92
CA GLU A 257 -8.01 -10.77 10.48
C GLU A 257 -9.32 -11.28 11.12
N GLY A 258 -9.24 -12.34 11.93
CA GLY A 258 -10.41 -12.92 12.61
C GLY A 258 -11.15 -13.95 11.78
N VAL A 259 -12.24 -14.48 12.34
CA VAL A 259 -12.89 -15.69 11.82
C VAL A 259 -13.63 -15.43 10.51
N ALA A 260 -14.31 -14.27 10.40
CA ALA A 260 -15.05 -13.91 9.20
C ALA A 260 -14.12 -13.72 7.99
N TYR A 261 -13.12 -12.83 8.08
CA TYR A 261 -12.12 -12.69 7.02
C TYR A 261 -11.22 -13.91 6.87
N GLY A 262 -10.95 -14.66 7.94
CA GLY A 262 -10.29 -15.95 7.86
C GLY A 262 -11.03 -16.95 6.96
N SER A 263 -12.37 -16.97 7.02
CA SER A 263 -13.21 -17.76 6.10
C SER A 263 -13.10 -17.28 4.64
N TYR A 264 -12.92 -15.98 4.42
CA TYR A 264 -12.66 -15.36 3.11
C TYR A 264 -11.32 -15.83 2.55
N THR A 265 -10.25 -15.70 3.32
CA THR A 265 -8.89 -16.13 2.97
C THR A 265 -8.86 -17.63 2.66
N THR A 266 -9.45 -18.46 3.53
CA THR A 266 -9.44 -19.93 3.37
C THR A 266 -10.30 -20.46 2.24
N ARG A 267 -11.40 -19.78 1.87
CA ARG A 267 -12.15 -20.08 0.64
C ARG A 267 -11.20 -20.13 -0.56
N SER A 268 -10.32 -19.13 -0.68
CA SER A 268 -9.44 -19.00 -1.84
C SER A 268 -8.17 -19.83 -1.69
N LEU A 269 -7.59 -19.86 -0.49
CA LEU A 269 -6.38 -20.65 -0.19
C LEU A 269 -6.60 -22.15 -0.36
N PHE A 270 -7.77 -22.70 0.03
CA PHE A 270 -8.03 -24.14 -0.10
C PHE A 270 -8.26 -24.55 -1.56
N GLN A 271 -8.92 -23.69 -2.35
CA GLN A 271 -9.00 -23.88 -3.81
C GLN A 271 -7.61 -23.84 -4.43
N TYR A 272 -6.75 -22.89 -4.03
CA TYR A 272 -5.36 -22.86 -4.47
C TYR A 272 -4.64 -24.18 -4.18
N ILE A 273 -4.62 -24.62 -2.91
CA ILE A 273 -3.96 -25.87 -2.48
C ILE A 273 -4.47 -27.08 -3.30
N PHE A 274 -5.78 -27.17 -3.51
CA PHE A 274 -6.38 -28.23 -4.31
C PHE A 274 -5.93 -28.20 -5.77
N LEU A 275 -6.03 -27.02 -6.41
CA LEU A 275 -5.78 -26.86 -7.84
C LEU A 275 -4.30 -27.03 -8.18
N VAL A 276 -3.38 -26.48 -7.37
CA VAL A 276 -1.95 -26.62 -7.64
C VAL A 276 -1.44 -28.04 -7.41
N GLN A 277 -2.02 -28.80 -6.48
CA GLN A 277 -1.75 -30.24 -6.38
C GLN A 277 -2.29 -30.98 -7.61
N ARG A 278 -3.56 -30.75 -7.98
CA ARG A 278 -4.19 -31.46 -9.09
C ARG A 278 -3.50 -31.20 -10.42
N HIS A 279 -3.13 -29.95 -10.70
CA HIS A 279 -2.65 -29.53 -12.03
C HIS A 279 -1.14 -29.44 -12.13
N PHE A 280 -0.41 -29.29 -11.02
CA PHE A 280 1.04 -29.10 -11.03
C PHE A 280 1.79 -30.03 -10.07
N ASP A 281 1.13 -30.89 -9.30
CA ASP A 281 1.75 -31.74 -8.28
C ASP A 281 2.55 -30.94 -7.22
N ILE A 282 2.02 -29.77 -6.84
CA ILE A 282 2.53 -28.96 -5.73
C ILE A 282 1.70 -29.28 -4.48
N ASN A 283 2.31 -29.95 -3.50
CA ASN A 283 1.59 -30.50 -2.35
C ASN A 283 1.73 -29.64 -1.08
N HIS A 284 0.61 -29.10 -0.60
CA HIS A 284 0.53 -28.34 0.65
C HIS A 284 -0.33 -28.98 1.75
N PHE A 285 -0.83 -30.21 1.55
CA PHE A 285 -1.77 -30.84 2.49
C PHE A 285 -1.13 -31.22 3.84
N LYS A 286 0.19 -31.28 3.91
CA LYS A 286 0.95 -31.56 5.15
C LYS A 286 1.35 -30.30 5.92
N HIS A 287 0.94 -29.11 5.45
CA HIS A 287 1.33 -27.83 6.04
C HIS A 287 0.95 -27.73 7.52
N PRO A 288 1.87 -27.29 8.42
CA PRO A 288 1.63 -27.30 9.86
C PRO A 288 0.42 -26.45 10.28
N TRP A 289 0.30 -25.23 9.75
CA TRP A 289 -0.87 -24.37 10.00
C TRP A 289 -2.18 -25.04 9.58
N LEU A 290 -2.20 -25.78 8.47
CA LEU A 290 -3.42 -26.41 7.97
C LEU A 290 -3.92 -27.51 8.91
N LYS A 291 -3.00 -28.22 9.58
CA LYS A 291 -3.34 -29.22 10.61
C LYS A 291 -3.98 -28.59 11.84
N GLN A 292 -3.62 -27.35 12.17
CA GLN A 292 -4.14 -26.63 13.33
C GLN A 292 -5.40 -25.82 13.00
N HIS A 293 -5.66 -25.54 11.72
CA HIS A 293 -6.76 -24.66 11.31
C HIS A 293 -8.16 -25.13 11.75
N PHE A 294 -8.36 -26.43 12.00
CA PHE A 294 -9.61 -26.91 12.60
C PHE A 294 -9.87 -26.28 13.98
N ALA A 295 -8.82 -26.08 14.79
CA ALA A 295 -8.95 -25.43 16.10
C ALA A 295 -9.47 -24.00 15.96
N PHE A 296 -9.04 -23.27 14.93
CA PHE A 296 -9.53 -21.92 14.66
C PHE A 296 -11.04 -21.87 14.40
N MET A 297 -11.59 -22.84 13.66
CA MET A 297 -13.05 -22.91 13.43
C MET A 297 -13.81 -23.48 14.64
N TYR A 298 -13.27 -24.51 15.29
CA TYR A 298 -13.95 -25.22 16.39
C TYR A 298 -13.91 -24.44 17.71
N ARG A 299 -12.84 -23.69 17.99
CA ARG A 299 -12.67 -23.00 19.28
C ARG A 299 -13.20 -21.57 19.31
N THR A 300 -13.63 -21.05 18.16
CA THR A 300 -14.16 -19.69 18.05
C THR A 300 -15.66 -19.63 17.79
N VAL A 301 -16.31 -20.77 17.58
CA VAL A 301 -17.77 -20.86 17.48
C VAL A 301 -18.40 -20.84 18.87
N LEU A 302 -19.42 -20.00 19.04
CA LEU A 302 -20.16 -19.85 20.29
C LEU A 302 -21.13 -21.03 20.50
N PRO A 303 -21.60 -21.23 21.74
CA PRO A 303 -22.67 -22.17 22.04
C PRO A 303 -23.87 -22.02 21.10
N GLY A 304 -24.39 -23.14 20.60
CA GLY A 304 -25.48 -23.16 19.61
C GLY A 304 -25.06 -23.06 18.14
N PHE A 305 -23.76 -22.95 17.83
CA PHE A 305 -23.20 -23.08 16.47
C PHE A 305 -23.65 -22.03 15.45
N GLN A 306 -24.16 -20.88 15.92
CA GLN A 306 -24.69 -19.80 15.06
C GLN A 306 -23.76 -18.61 14.87
N ARG A 307 -23.02 -18.27 15.93
CA ARG A 307 -22.15 -17.09 16.02
C ARG A 307 -20.71 -17.48 16.24
N THR A 308 -19.79 -16.58 15.91
CA THR A 308 -18.37 -16.71 16.24
C THR A 308 -17.96 -15.59 17.20
N VAL A 309 -16.73 -15.66 17.70
CA VAL A 309 -16.15 -14.66 18.61
C VAL A 309 -16.13 -13.23 18.03
N ALA A 310 -16.29 -13.07 16.72
CA ALA A 310 -16.44 -11.79 16.01
C ALA A 310 -15.37 -10.71 16.36
N ILE A 311 -14.13 -11.16 16.60
CA ILE A 311 -12.97 -10.27 16.76
C ILE A 311 -12.53 -9.71 15.40
N ALA A 312 -12.09 -8.43 15.41
CA ALA A 312 -11.73 -7.63 14.23
C ALA A 312 -12.95 -7.33 13.34
N ASP A 313 -12.72 -6.85 12.11
CA ASP A 313 -13.82 -6.59 11.18
C ASP A 313 -14.52 -7.92 10.84
N SER A 314 -15.77 -8.04 11.27
CA SER A 314 -16.48 -9.30 11.24
C SER A 314 -17.97 -9.08 11.04
N ASN A 315 -18.61 -10.06 10.40
CA ASN A 315 -20.03 -10.29 10.62
C ASN A 315 -20.25 -11.09 11.91
N TYR A 316 -21.48 -11.55 12.15
CA TYR A 316 -21.79 -12.38 13.33
C TYR A 316 -21.11 -13.76 13.32
N ASN A 317 -20.59 -14.24 12.19
CA ASN A 317 -20.08 -15.60 12.06
C ASN A 317 -18.94 -15.79 11.04
N TRP A 318 -19.25 -16.06 9.77
CA TRP A 318 -18.33 -16.31 8.67
C TRP A 318 -18.80 -15.58 7.41
N PHE A 319 -17.88 -15.04 6.59
CA PHE A 319 -18.25 -14.47 5.29
C PHE A 319 -18.53 -15.55 4.24
N TYR A 320 -17.76 -16.64 4.21
CA TYR A 320 -17.95 -17.73 3.23
C TYR A 320 -17.88 -19.12 3.88
N GLY A 321 -18.84 -19.99 3.54
CA GLY A 321 -18.96 -21.33 4.13
C GLY A 321 -19.49 -21.26 5.57
N PRO A 322 -18.80 -21.86 6.56
CA PRO A 322 -17.48 -22.49 6.50
C PRO A 322 -17.54 -23.99 6.17
N GLU A 323 -18.69 -24.54 5.79
CA GLU A 323 -18.84 -25.99 5.57
C GLU A 323 -17.86 -26.54 4.53
N SER A 324 -17.67 -25.80 3.44
CA SER A 324 -16.72 -26.17 2.38
C SER A 324 -15.30 -26.32 2.92
N GLN A 325 -14.86 -25.39 3.76
CA GLN A 325 -13.55 -25.42 4.40
C GLN A 325 -13.44 -26.59 5.40
N LEU A 326 -14.49 -26.86 6.17
CA LEU A 326 -14.51 -27.94 7.15
C LEU A 326 -14.47 -29.33 6.53
N VAL A 327 -15.26 -29.57 5.47
CA VAL A 327 -15.22 -30.86 4.75
C VAL A 327 -13.93 -31.03 3.96
N PHE A 328 -13.32 -29.93 3.48
CA PHE A 328 -11.97 -29.94 2.92
C PHE A 328 -10.93 -30.40 3.94
N LEU A 329 -10.93 -29.80 5.15
CA LEU A 329 -10.03 -30.21 6.22
C LEU A 329 -10.25 -31.68 6.59
N ASP A 330 -11.49 -32.15 6.65
CA ASP A 330 -11.75 -33.55 6.99
C ASP A 330 -11.24 -34.49 5.90
N LYS A 331 -11.58 -34.24 4.64
CA LYS A 331 -11.19 -35.10 3.51
C LYS A 331 -9.68 -35.17 3.32
N PHE A 332 -8.98 -34.04 3.42
CA PHE A 332 -7.58 -33.96 3.01
C PHE A 332 -6.57 -33.84 4.16
N VAL A 333 -7.01 -33.60 5.39
CA VAL A 333 -6.11 -33.32 6.53
C VAL A 333 -6.40 -34.23 7.73
N MET A 334 -7.60 -34.16 8.31
CA MET A 334 -7.93 -34.81 9.59
C MET A 334 -8.39 -36.27 9.41
N ARG A 335 -9.26 -36.51 8.42
CA ARG A 335 -9.83 -37.82 8.07
C ARG A 335 -10.43 -38.57 9.26
N ASN A 336 -11.18 -37.85 10.10
CA ASN A 336 -11.73 -38.41 11.34
C ASN A 336 -13.25 -38.15 11.51
N GLY A 337 -13.89 -37.41 10.60
CA GLY A 337 -15.32 -37.14 10.64
C GLY A 337 -15.71 -35.88 11.44
N SER A 338 -14.75 -35.21 12.09
CA SER A 338 -15.02 -34.03 12.92
C SER A 338 -15.23 -32.74 12.13
N GLY A 339 -14.63 -32.63 10.94
CA GLY A 339 -14.90 -31.51 10.04
C GLY A 339 -16.30 -31.63 9.45
N ASN A 340 -16.66 -32.82 8.99
CA ASN A 340 -18.02 -33.14 8.53
C ASN A 340 -19.06 -32.88 9.62
N TRP A 341 -18.79 -33.32 10.85
CA TRP A 341 -19.67 -33.10 12.00
C TRP A 341 -19.89 -31.61 12.29
N LEU A 342 -18.82 -30.82 12.36
CA LEU A 342 -18.95 -29.39 12.64
C LEU A 342 -19.68 -28.66 11.51
N ALA A 343 -19.42 -29.03 10.26
CA ALA A 343 -20.16 -28.50 9.10
C ALA A 343 -21.66 -28.81 9.20
N ASP A 344 -22.03 -30.00 9.68
CA ASP A 344 -23.43 -30.37 9.90
C ASP A 344 -24.06 -29.60 11.06
N GLN A 345 -23.36 -29.40 12.18
CA GLN A 345 -23.84 -28.58 13.30
C GLN A 345 -24.14 -27.15 12.86
N ILE A 346 -23.20 -26.52 12.15
CA ILE A 346 -23.38 -25.15 11.63
C ILE A 346 -24.53 -25.12 10.62
N ARG A 347 -24.62 -26.12 9.73
CA ARG A 347 -25.66 -26.15 8.71
C ARG A 347 -27.06 -26.24 9.29
N ARG A 348 -27.27 -27.09 10.29
CA ARG A 348 -28.58 -27.29 10.93
C ARG A 348 -29.02 -26.09 11.77
N ASN A 349 -28.07 -25.41 12.39
CA ASN A 349 -28.37 -24.30 13.30
C ASN A 349 -28.35 -22.93 12.61
N ARG A 350 -28.06 -22.86 11.30
CA ARG A 350 -27.92 -21.59 10.59
C ARG A 350 -29.20 -20.75 10.66
N ILE A 351 -29.02 -19.46 10.96
CA ILE A 351 -30.11 -18.49 11.06
C ILE A 351 -30.68 -18.21 9.67
N LEU A 352 -32.01 -18.30 9.54
CA LEU A 352 -32.74 -18.08 8.28
C LEU A 352 -33.09 -16.61 8.07
N GLU A 353 -33.48 -15.91 9.14
CA GLU A 353 -33.84 -14.49 9.13
C GLU A 353 -33.32 -13.79 10.41
N GLY A 354 -32.94 -12.52 10.29
CA GLY A 354 -32.42 -11.72 11.40
C GLY A 354 -30.88 -11.72 11.56
N PRO A 355 -30.35 -11.22 12.70
CA PRO A 355 -28.92 -11.09 12.95
C PRO A 355 -28.15 -12.41 12.79
N GLY A 356 -27.16 -12.42 11.90
CA GLY A 356 -26.36 -13.61 11.58
C GLY A 356 -26.83 -14.41 10.36
N THR A 357 -27.90 -13.97 9.71
CA THR A 357 -28.30 -14.50 8.39
C THR A 357 -27.18 -14.26 7.36
N PRO A 358 -26.71 -15.29 6.64
CA PRO A 358 -25.72 -15.12 5.59
C PRO A 358 -26.21 -14.17 4.49
N SER A 359 -25.36 -13.23 4.08
CA SER A 359 -25.73 -12.21 3.09
C SER A 359 -26.14 -12.83 1.75
N LYS A 360 -27.07 -12.18 1.03
CA LYS A 360 -27.56 -12.63 -0.28
C LYS A 360 -26.42 -12.82 -1.29
N GLY A 361 -25.36 -12.00 -1.20
CA GLY A 361 -24.20 -12.07 -2.08
C GLY A 361 -23.26 -13.25 -1.82
N GLN A 362 -23.24 -13.80 -0.61
CA GLN A 362 -22.18 -14.73 -0.18
C GLN A 362 -22.69 -16.15 0.11
N ARG A 363 -23.97 -16.28 0.52
CA ARG A 363 -24.56 -17.50 1.08
C ARG A 363 -24.47 -18.78 0.22
N TRP A 364 -24.34 -18.66 -1.10
CA TRP A 364 -24.26 -19.81 -2.02
C TRP A 364 -22.89 -20.00 -2.67
N CYS A 365 -21.94 -19.10 -2.39
CA CYS A 365 -20.66 -19.03 -3.08
C CYS A 365 -19.87 -20.36 -3.06
N THR A 366 -19.86 -21.05 -1.91
CA THR A 366 -19.01 -22.23 -1.68
C THR A 366 -19.75 -23.58 -1.75
N LEU A 367 -21.04 -23.60 -2.12
CA LEU A 367 -21.84 -24.84 -2.18
C LEU A 367 -21.25 -25.86 -3.16
N HIS A 368 -20.70 -25.40 -4.28
CA HIS A 368 -20.11 -26.27 -5.29
C HIS A 368 -18.82 -26.95 -4.78
N THR A 369 -17.95 -26.24 -4.07
CA THR A 369 -16.75 -26.83 -3.46
C THR A 369 -17.07 -27.68 -2.23
N GLU A 370 -18.08 -27.30 -1.43
CA GLU A 370 -18.61 -28.14 -0.35
C GLU A 370 -19.03 -29.51 -0.89
N PHE A 371 -19.79 -29.53 -1.98
CA PHE A 371 -20.20 -30.77 -2.63
C PHE A 371 -18.99 -31.60 -3.13
N LEU A 372 -18.01 -30.96 -3.78
CA LEU A 372 -16.85 -31.66 -4.35
C LEU A 372 -15.89 -32.22 -3.28
N TRP A 373 -15.78 -31.52 -2.15
CA TRP A 373 -14.82 -31.83 -1.10
C TRP A 373 -15.41 -32.61 0.07
N TYR A 374 -16.71 -32.87 0.09
CA TYR A 374 -17.29 -33.79 1.05
C TYR A 374 -16.79 -35.23 0.82
N ASP A 375 -16.57 -35.96 1.91
CA ASP A 375 -16.24 -37.38 1.94
C ASP A 375 -17.17 -38.08 2.94
N SER A 376 -18.21 -38.72 2.40
CA SER A 376 -19.22 -39.41 3.20
C SER A 376 -18.69 -40.64 3.93
N SER A 377 -17.54 -41.18 3.54
CA SER A 377 -16.96 -42.37 4.19
C SER A 377 -16.45 -42.09 5.60
N LEU A 378 -16.23 -40.82 5.95
CA LEU A 378 -15.73 -40.39 7.27
C LEU A 378 -16.84 -40.24 8.30
N GLY A 379 -18.12 -40.23 7.89
CA GLY A 379 -19.26 -40.01 8.78
C GLY A 379 -19.28 -38.61 9.42
N PHE A 380 -20.07 -38.48 10.49
CA PHE A 380 -20.19 -37.26 11.32
C PHE A 380 -19.79 -37.61 12.75
N VAL A 381 -18.51 -37.39 13.10
CA VAL A 381 -17.96 -37.79 14.41
C VAL A 381 -17.55 -36.55 15.20
N PRO A 382 -18.22 -36.21 16.32
CA PRO A 382 -17.82 -35.07 17.14
C PRO A 382 -16.39 -35.22 17.65
N PRO A 383 -15.64 -34.12 17.85
CA PRO A 383 -14.38 -34.16 18.57
C PRO A 383 -14.55 -34.81 19.96
N PRO A 384 -13.54 -35.55 20.47
CA PRO A 384 -13.66 -36.28 21.75
C PRO A 384 -13.97 -35.39 22.97
N ASP A 385 -13.71 -34.09 22.88
CA ASP A 385 -13.98 -33.12 23.94
C ASP A 385 -15.24 -32.27 23.70
N TYR A 386 -16.07 -32.64 22.74
CA TYR A 386 -17.38 -32.02 22.55
C TYR A 386 -18.25 -32.19 23.80
N GLY A 387 -18.99 -31.14 24.17
CA GLY A 387 -19.81 -31.08 25.38
C GLY A 387 -19.02 -30.79 26.66
N ILE A 388 -17.69 -30.70 26.60
CA ILE A 388 -16.84 -30.36 27.76
C ILE A 388 -16.30 -28.93 27.56
N PRO A 389 -16.61 -27.99 28.47
CA PRO A 389 -16.08 -26.64 28.36
C PRO A 389 -14.55 -26.66 28.51
N LYS A 390 -13.85 -26.17 27.49
CA LYS A 390 -12.39 -26.26 27.41
C LYS A 390 -11.75 -24.92 27.12
N LEU A 391 -10.67 -24.63 27.84
CA LEU A 391 -9.80 -23.48 27.58
C LEU A 391 -8.91 -23.77 26.38
N HIS A 392 -8.83 -22.83 25.44
CA HIS A 392 -7.90 -22.88 24.32
C HIS A 392 -7.23 -21.51 24.15
N TYR A 393 -5.91 -21.52 23.96
CA TYR A 393 -5.10 -20.32 23.73
C TYR A 393 -4.48 -20.39 22.35
N PHE A 394 -4.77 -19.39 21.52
CA PHE A 394 -4.15 -19.13 20.24
C PHE A 394 -2.92 -18.25 20.47
N GLU A 395 -1.74 -18.87 20.55
CA GLU A 395 -0.51 -18.18 20.92
C GLU A 395 0.02 -17.21 19.86
N ASP A 396 -0.37 -17.39 18.60
CA ASP A 396 -0.03 -16.47 17.54
C ASP A 396 -1.04 -15.32 17.49
N TRP A 397 -2.34 -15.63 17.50
CA TRP A 397 -3.40 -14.63 17.46
C TRP A 397 -3.47 -13.76 18.73
N GLY A 398 -3.01 -14.31 19.86
CA GLY A 398 -3.13 -13.72 21.19
C GLY A 398 -4.57 -13.73 21.71
N VAL A 399 -5.30 -14.82 21.45
CA VAL A 399 -6.70 -14.99 21.85
C VAL A 399 -6.88 -16.21 22.73
N VAL A 400 -7.52 -16.04 23.88
CA VAL A 400 -7.99 -17.13 24.74
C VAL A 400 -9.49 -17.30 24.53
N THR A 401 -9.94 -18.55 24.46
CA THR A 401 -11.37 -18.92 24.40
C THR A 401 -11.66 -20.00 25.44
N TYR A 402 -12.88 -20.01 25.97
CA TYR A 402 -13.39 -21.04 26.88
C TYR A 402 -14.86 -21.31 26.58
N GLY A 403 -15.26 -22.58 26.57
CA GLY A 403 -16.66 -22.98 26.36
C GLY A 403 -17.15 -22.88 24.91
N SER A 404 -16.25 -22.99 23.93
CA SER A 404 -16.61 -23.04 22.50
C SER A 404 -17.28 -24.34 22.08
N ALA A 405 -18.06 -24.27 21.01
CA ALA A 405 -18.72 -25.42 20.37
C ALA A 405 -19.56 -26.29 21.31
N LEU A 406 -20.20 -25.66 22.30
CA LEU A 406 -21.15 -26.32 23.20
C LEU A 406 -22.59 -26.21 22.67
N PRO A 407 -23.50 -27.08 23.12
CA PRO A 407 -24.93 -26.80 23.04
C PRO A 407 -25.28 -25.48 23.73
N ALA A 408 -26.31 -24.77 23.25
CA ALA A 408 -26.83 -23.59 23.92
C ALA A 408 -27.68 -24.03 25.13
N GLU A 409 -27.07 -24.02 26.32
CA GLU A 409 -27.67 -24.42 27.59
C GLU A 409 -27.34 -23.38 28.69
N ILE A 410 -28.18 -23.31 29.73
CA ILE A 410 -28.14 -22.27 30.79
C ILE A 410 -26.75 -22.12 31.44
N ASN A 411 -26.03 -23.23 31.63
CA ASN A 411 -24.72 -23.26 32.31
C ASN A 411 -23.54 -23.56 31.37
N SER A 412 -23.67 -23.24 30.08
CA SER A 412 -22.62 -23.43 29.06
C SER A 412 -22.10 -22.08 28.56
N PRO A 413 -21.42 -21.26 29.41
CA PRO A 413 -20.97 -19.94 29.02
C PRO A 413 -19.81 -20.01 28.03
N PHE A 414 -19.73 -18.99 27.19
CA PHE A 414 -18.55 -18.73 26.36
C PHE A 414 -17.83 -17.50 26.87
N LEU A 415 -16.50 -17.59 26.97
CA LEU A 415 -15.62 -16.47 27.31
C LEU A 415 -14.50 -16.37 26.28
N SER A 416 -14.19 -15.14 25.87
CA SER A 416 -13.02 -14.86 25.06
C SER A 416 -12.25 -13.66 25.56
N PHE A 417 -10.93 -13.68 25.43
CA PHE A 417 -10.05 -12.56 25.77
C PHE A 417 -8.97 -12.40 24.69
N LYS A 418 -8.77 -11.18 24.18
CA LYS A 418 -7.72 -10.87 23.20
C LYS A 418 -6.72 -9.90 23.78
N SER A 419 -5.46 -10.33 23.83
CA SER A 419 -4.30 -9.49 24.09
C SER A 419 -3.12 -10.11 23.35
N GLY A 420 -2.83 -9.56 22.18
CA GLY A 420 -1.88 -10.14 21.23
C GLY A 420 -1.14 -9.06 20.47
N LYS A 421 -0.08 -9.48 19.76
CA LYS A 421 0.67 -8.60 18.87
C LYS A 421 -0.18 -8.21 17.64
N LEU A 422 -0.02 -6.99 17.15
CA LEU A 422 -0.67 -6.55 15.91
C LEU A 422 -0.24 -7.45 14.75
N GLY A 423 -1.21 -7.92 13.95
CA GLY A 423 -0.96 -8.89 12.89
C GLY A 423 -0.72 -10.32 13.37
N GLY A 424 -0.80 -10.60 14.67
CA GLY A 424 -0.39 -11.88 15.25
C GLY A 424 1.12 -11.95 15.49
N ARG A 425 1.55 -12.87 16.34
CA ARG A 425 2.95 -13.01 16.76
C ARG A 425 3.88 -13.24 15.57
N ALA A 426 3.52 -14.12 14.63
CA ALA A 426 4.33 -14.42 13.46
C ALA A 426 4.64 -13.17 12.63
N ILE A 427 3.62 -12.44 12.20
CA ILE A 427 3.78 -11.24 11.36
C ILE A 427 4.54 -10.16 12.12
N TYR A 428 4.18 -9.91 13.38
CA TYR A 428 4.87 -8.92 14.21
C TYR A 428 6.35 -9.24 14.37
N ASP A 429 6.70 -10.49 14.69
CA ASP A 429 8.08 -10.91 14.90
C ASP A 429 8.88 -10.93 13.59
N ILE A 430 8.26 -11.29 12.46
CA ILE A 430 8.89 -11.21 11.13
C ILE A 430 9.32 -9.76 10.83
N VAL A 431 8.44 -8.79 11.10
CA VAL A 431 8.70 -7.36 10.88
C VAL A 431 9.74 -6.82 11.86
N HIS A 432 9.56 -7.03 13.18
CA HIS A 432 10.36 -6.38 14.21
C HIS A 432 11.72 -7.05 14.48
N GLN A 433 11.85 -8.36 14.21
CA GLN A 433 13.12 -9.09 14.40
C GLN A 433 14.01 -9.08 13.16
N ASN A 434 13.64 -8.32 12.12
CA ASN A 434 14.47 -8.09 10.93
C ASN A 434 14.82 -9.41 10.18
N LYS A 435 13.93 -10.41 10.23
CA LYS A 435 14.14 -11.76 9.64
C LYS A 435 14.25 -11.73 8.11
N TYR A 436 13.73 -10.69 7.44
CA TYR A 436 13.86 -10.43 6.00
C TYR A 436 14.20 -8.94 5.73
N LYS A 437 15.47 -8.66 5.42
CA LYS A 437 16.13 -7.34 5.42
C LYS A 437 15.58 -6.25 4.48
N GLU A 438 14.57 -6.51 3.64
CA GLU A 438 14.14 -5.56 2.60
C GLU A 438 12.78 -4.87 2.86
N TRP A 439 11.98 -5.27 3.85
CA TRP A 439 10.58 -4.82 3.95
C TRP A 439 10.24 -4.17 5.33
N ILE A 440 10.33 -2.83 5.36
CA ILE A 440 9.64 -1.87 6.27
C ILE A 440 10.18 -1.69 7.72
N LYS A 441 10.08 -0.44 8.22
CA LYS A 441 10.42 0.08 9.57
C LYS A 441 9.32 1.03 10.08
N VAL A 442 8.86 0.90 11.33
CA VAL A 442 8.32 1.99 12.20
C VAL A 442 8.45 1.57 13.69
N ASP A 443 8.69 2.54 14.59
CA ASP A 443 8.81 2.40 16.07
C ASP A 443 7.67 3.10 16.84
N GLN A 444 7.47 2.71 18.12
CA GLN A 444 6.42 3.12 19.06
C GLN A 444 6.98 3.80 20.35
N ILE A 445 6.18 4.65 21.02
CA ILE A 445 6.51 5.43 22.24
C ILE A 445 5.77 4.88 23.49
N TYR A 446 6.39 5.02 24.66
CA TYR A 446 5.93 4.63 26.00
C TYR A 446 5.84 5.87 26.92
N LEU A 447 4.94 5.89 27.91
CA LEU A 447 4.82 7.00 28.90
C LEU A 447 5.25 6.55 30.32
N GLN A 448 5.94 7.43 31.04
CA GLN A 448 6.62 7.23 32.33
C GLN A 448 5.90 7.95 33.49
N ASP A 449 6.51 7.97 34.69
CA ASP A 449 6.01 8.50 35.98
C ASP A 449 5.52 9.97 35.96
N ASP A 450 5.83 10.72 34.90
CA ASP A 450 5.36 12.07 34.61
C ASP A 450 4.09 12.11 33.72
N SER A 451 3.44 10.97 33.53
CA SER A 451 2.26 10.82 32.67
C SER A 451 1.15 11.80 33.07
N PRO A 452 0.65 12.64 32.15
CA PRO A 452 -0.43 13.59 32.43
C PRO A 452 -1.82 12.92 32.52
N ALA A 453 -1.92 11.59 32.39
CA ALA A 453 -3.18 10.86 32.39
C ALA A 453 -3.86 10.93 33.77
N LYS A 454 -5.12 11.40 33.80
CA LYS A 454 -5.91 11.58 35.04
C LYS A 454 -7.19 10.75 35.09
N ILE A 455 -7.63 10.23 33.94
CA ILE A 455 -8.91 9.55 33.78
C ILE A 455 -8.67 8.37 32.83
N ALA A 456 -9.28 7.23 33.16
CA ALA A 456 -9.45 6.12 32.25
C ALA A 456 -10.92 5.86 32.01
N THR A 457 -11.24 5.39 30.80
CA THR A 457 -12.60 5.05 30.42
C THR A 457 -12.61 3.64 29.85
N SER A 458 -13.51 2.80 30.37
CA SER A 458 -13.72 1.42 29.91
C SER A 458 -15.06 1.32 29.17
N PHE A 459 -15.07 0.62 28.04
CA PHE A 459 -16.26 0.45 27.20
C PHE A 459 -16.70 -1.02 27.17
N PHE A 460 -18.00 -1.27 27.39
CA PHE A 460 -18.62 -2.60 27.32
C PHE A 460 -19.75 -2.57 26.31
N HIS A 461 -19.74 -3.50 25.35
CA HIS A 461 -20.63 -3.44 24.19
C HIS A 461 -21.61 -4.61 24.14
N ASN A 462 -22.81 -4.33 23.63
CA ASN A 462 -23.75 -5.32 23.12
C ASN A 462 -24.31 -4.82 21.78
N VAL A 463 -24.12 -5.60 20.73
CA VAL A 463 -24.46 -5.19 19.36
C VAL A 463 -25.98 -5.19 19.12
N ASP A 464 -26.70 -6.14 19.71
CA ASP A 464 -28.11 -6.38 19.41
C ASP A 464 -29.06 -5.66 20.38
N VAL A 465 -28.69 -5.55 21.66
CA VAL A 465 -29.58 -5.08 22.74
C VAL A 465 -28.93 -3.90 23.49
N PRO A 466 -29.65 -2.78 23.68
CA PRO A 466 -29.14 -1.66 24.48
C PRO A 466 -29.08 -1.99 25.97
N PHE A 467 -28.23 -1.26 26.69
CA PHE A 467 -28.12 -1.37 28.14
C PHE A 467 -29.13 -0.44 28.84
N GLU A 468 -29.47 -0.79 30.07
CA GLU A 468 -30.26 0.03 30.99
C GLU A 468 -29.51 0.19 32.31
N ASP A 469 -29.69 1.34 32.98
CA ASP A 469 -29.04 1.65 34.25
C ASP A 469 -29.61 0.79 35.39
N THR A 470 -28.75 0.36 36.32
CA THR A 470 -29.18 -0.23 37.58
C THR A 470 -28.25 0.20 38.73
N VAL A 471 -28.71 0.07 39.96
CA VAL A 471 -27.93 0.36 41.16
C VAL A 471 -28.36 -0.57 42.30
N ILE A 472 -27.40 -1.11 43.03
CA ILE A 472 -27.62 -1.90 44.25
C ILE A 472 -26.64 -1.39 45.30
N ASP A 473 -27.14 -1.00 46.48
CA ASP A 473 -26.32 -0.54 47.62
C ASP A 473 -25.25 0.52 47.26
N ASN A 474 -25.64 1.52 46.47
CA ASN A 474 -24.78 2.58 45.91
C ASN A 474 -23.70 2.09 44.92
N VAL A 475 -23.74 0.84 44.50
CA VAL A 475 -22.92 0.28 43.42
C VAL A 475 -23.67 0.43 42.11
N HIS A 476 -23.17 1.28 41.22
CA HIS A 476 -23.73 1.46 39.90
C HIS A 476 -23.47 0.23 39.03
N GLY A 477 -24.42 -0.01 38.13
CA GLY A 477 -24.40 -1.11 37.21
C GLY A 477 -25.20 -0.79 35.94
N ALA A 478 -25.18 -1.75 35.03
CA ALA A 478 -26.01 -1.75 33.83
C ALA A 478 -26.55 -3.17 33.61
N PHE A 479 -27.67 -3.30 32.90
CA PHE A 479 -28.19 -4.61 32.52
C PHE A 479 -28.71 -4.62 31.08
N ILE A 480 -28.88 -5.82 30.54
CA ILE A 480 -29.61 -6.07 29.30
C ILE A 480 -30.73 -7.07 29.58
N GLN A 481 -31.85 -6.91 28.88
CA GLN A 481 -32.96 -7.86 28.93
C GLN A 481 -32.88 -8.80 27.72
N GLN A 482 -32.74 -10.10 27.99
CA GLN A 482 -32.79 -11.18 27.01
C GLN A 482 -34.05 -12.03 27.23
N GLN A 483 -34.36 -12.93 26.29
CA GLN A 483 -35.54 -13.79 26.39
C GLN A 483 -35.52 -14.72 27.61
N ASP A 484 -34.33 -15.15 28.03
CA ASP A 484 -34.07 -16.05 29.15
C ASP A 484 -33.82 -15.32 30.48
N GLY A 485 -33.83 -13.99 30.48
CA GLY A 485 -33.81 -13.17 31.69
C GLY A 485 -32.91 -11.94 31.60
N ILE A 486 -32.58 -11.39 32.77
CA ILE A 486 -31.79 -10.15 32.89
C ILE A 486 -30.33 -10.50 33.17
N TYR A 487 -29.43 -10.02 32.32
CA TYR A 487 -27.99 -10.09 32.54
C TYR A 487 -27.50 -8.76 33.09
N LYS A 488 -26.82 -8.78 34.23
CA LYS A 488 -26.42 -7.57 34.97
C LYS A 488 -24.91 -7.44 35.02
N MET A 489 -24.43 -6.21 35.10
CA MET A 489 -23.05 -5.91 35.42
C MET A 489 -22.96 -4.79 36.46
N TYR A 490 -22.02 -4.89 37.40
CA TYR A 490 -21.75 -3.89 38.44
C TYR A 490 -20.26 -3.57 38.47
N TRP A 491 -19.92 -2.36 38.91
CA TRP A 491 -18.51 -1.96 39.03
C TRP A 491 -18.24 -1.08 40.24
N MET A 492 -17.03 -1.18 40.77
CA MET A 492 -16.50 -0.26 41.77
C MET A 492 -14.97 -0.25 41.70
N ASP A 493 -14.38 0.86 42.12
CA ASP A 493 -12.95 0.94 42.32
C ASP A 493 -12.52 0.30 43.67
N ASP A 494 -11.21 0.20 43.88
CA ASP A 494 -10.65 -0.39 45.10
C ASP A 494 -10.84 0.43 46.39
N THR A 495 -11.50 1.59 46.32
CA THR A 495 -11.97 2.36 47.48
C THR A 495 -13.45 2.10 47.81
N GLY A 496 -14.12 1.29 46.98
CA GLY A 496 -15.56 1.05 47.06
C GLY A 496 -16.39 2.14 46.38
N TYR A 497 -15.77 3.10 45.70
CA TYR A 497 -16.49 4.14 44.96
C TYR A 497 -16.93 3.60 43.60
N SER A 498 -18.18 3.88 43.24
CA SER A 498 -18.78 3.48 41.97
C SER A 498 -19.41 4.68 41.29
N GLN A 499 -18.89 5.06 40.12
CA GLN A 499 -19.42 6.19 39.33
C GLN A 499 -20.49 5.71 38.36
N LYS A 500 -21.57 6.48 38.19
CA LYS A 500 -22.58 6.20 37.16
C LYS A 500 -21.95 6.25 35.76
N ALA A 501 -22.27 5.26 34.92
CA ALA A 501 -21.80 5.18 33.55
C ALA A 501 -22.63 6.05 32.59
N ILE A 502 -22.08 6.27 31.41
CA ILE A 502 -22.83 6.79 30.26
C ILE A 502 -23.26 5.60 29.41
N ILE A 503 -24.55 5.45 29.17
CA ILE A 503 -25.11 4.44 28.26
C ILE A 503 -25.47 5.12 26.94
N ALA A 504 -25.06 4.52 25.82
CA ALA A 504 -25.34 5.08 24.51
C ALA A 504 -25.54 4.00 23.44
N SER A 505 -26.37 4.32 22.45
CA SER A 505 -26.54 3.57 21.21
C SER A 505 -25.97 4.38 20.07
N ARG A 506 -25.15 3.76 19.21
CA ARG A 506 -24.49 4.45 18.10
C ARG A 506 -24.66 3.67 16.81
N MET A 507 -25.17 4.33 15.79
CA MET A 507 -25.21 3.78 14.44
C MET A 507 -23.85 3.89 13.75
N TYR A 508 -23.51 2.90 12.92
CA TYR A 508 -22.31 2.99 12.10
C TYR A 508 -22.49 3.96 10.93
N PRO A 509 -21.40 4.57 10.43
CA PRO A 509 -21.44 5.38 9.22
C PRO A 509 -21.99 4.62 8.01
N ARG A 510 -22.53 5.37 7.04
CA ARG A 510 -22.98 4.80 5.76
C ARG A 510 -21.80 4.10 5.07
N GLY A 511 -22.00 2.84 4.66
CA GLY A 511 -20.98 1.98 4.05
C GLY A 511 -20.69 0.71 4.84
N TYR A 512 -20.93 0.74 6.16
CA TYR A 512 -20.87 -0.48 6.99
C TYR A 512 -22.17 -1.30 6.84
N PRO A 513 -22.09 -2.64 6.78
CA PRO A 513 -23.24 -3.50 6.50
C PRO A 513 -24.14 -3.77 7.72
N TYR A 514 -23.80 -3.26 8.91
CA TYR A 514 -24.53 -3.47 10.16
C TYR A 514 -24.95 -2.15 10.80
N ASN A 515 -26.04 -2.20 11.57
CA ASN A 515 -26.71 -1.00 12.09
C ASN A 515 -25.82 -0.17 13.03
N GLY A 516 -25.05 -0.80 13.93
CA GLY A 516 -24.31 -0.09 14.97
C GLY A 516 -24.00 -0.95 16.19
N THR A 517 -23.81 -0.31 17.33
CA THR A 517 -23.56 -0.96 18.63
C THR A 517 -24.14 -0.15 19.79
N ASN A 518 -24.45 -0.82 20.89
CA ASN A 518 -24.83 -0.20 22.15
C ASN A 518 -23.70 -0.42 23.17
N TYR A 519 -23.41 0.58 24.00
CA TYR A 519 -22.32 0.47 24.95
C TYR A 519 -22.56 1.20 26.27
N VAL A 520 -21.89 0.67 27.29
CA VAL A 520 -21.68 1.30 28.60
C VAL A 520 -20.27 1.88 28.62
N ASN A 521 -20.17 3.17 28.93
CA ASN A 521 -18.93 3.91 29.14
C ASN A 521 -18.77 4.15 30.64
N VAL A 522 -17.84 3.43 31.27
CA VAL A 522 -17.50 3.57 32.69
C VAL A 522 -16.24 4.43 32.80
N THR A 523 -16.39 5.63 33.37
CA THR A 523 -15.28 6.55 33.61
C THR A 523 -14.73 6.36 35.02
N THR A 524 -13.40 6.35 35.16
CA THR A 524 -12.70 6.17 36.44
C THR A 524 -11.58 7.20 36.56
N HIS A 525 -11.53 7.88 37.70
CA HIS A 525 -10.41 8.76 38.04
C HIS A 525 -9.17 7.96 38.42
N LEU A 526 -8.04 8.29 37.79
CA LEU A 526 -6.75 7.65 38.05
C LEU A 526 -6.11 8.25 39.30
N ARG A 527 -5.92 7.40 40.32
CA ARG A 527 -5.13 7.67 41.52
C ARG A 527 -3.69 7.17 41.31
N SER A 528 -2.73 8.05 41.60
CA SER A 528 -1.30 7.68 41.64
C SER A 528 -0.97 7.00 42.98
N PRO A 529 -0.12 5.97 43.01
CA PRO A 529 0.57 5.35 41.87
C PRO A 529 -0.23 4.25 41.16
N ILE A 530 -1.25 3.68 41.80
CA ILE A 530 -1.99 2.51 41.32
C ILE A 530 -3.50 2.79 41.40
N THR A 531 -4.21 2.51 40.31
CA THR A 531 -5.68 2.50 40.25
C THR A 531 -6.18 1.12 39.84
N ARG A 532 -7.19 0.60 40.54
CA ARG A 532 -7.81 -0.70 40.24
C ARG A 532 -9.33 -0.56 40.24
N VAL A 533 -9.98 -1.21 39.28
CA VAL A 533 -11.43 -1.25 39.13
C VAL A 533 -11.86 -2.68 38.89
N VAL A 534 -12.94 -3.08 39.56
CA VAL A 534 -13.51 -4.43 39.45
C VAL A 534 -14.86 -4.32 38.76
N TYR A 535 -15.07 -5.20 37.78
CA TYR A 535 -16.34 -5.36 37.07
C TYR A 535 -16.86 -6.76 37.32
N LEU A 536 -18.11 -6.89 37.77
CA LEU A 536 -18.77 -8.16 38.03
C LEU A 536 -19.91 -8.35 37.03
N PHE A 537 -19.91 -9.46 36.29
CA PHE A 537 -20.95 -9.82 35.31
C PHE A 537 -21.76 -11.01 35.81
N ILE A 538 -23.09 -10.92 35.72
CA ILE A 538 -24.01 -11.83 36.40
C ILE A 538 -25.08 -12.28 35.40
N GLY A 539 -25.25 -13.61 35.28
CA GLY A 539 -26.33 -14.22 34.50
C GLY A 539 -27.65 -14.25 35.26
N PRO A 540 -28.78 -14.52 34.58
CA PRO A 540 -30.13 -14.38 35.14
C PRO A 540 -30.42 -15.34 36.30
N SER A 541 -29.67 -16.44 36.41
CA SER A 541 -29.87 -17.47 37.44
C SER A 541 -29.15 -17.18 38.77
N ILE A 542 -28.37 -16.10 38.86
CA ILE A 542 -27.57 -15.79 40.05
C ILE A 542 -28.10 -14.51 40.71
N ASP A 543 -28.42 -14.61 42.01
CA ASP A 543 -28.80 -13.47 42.84
C ASP A 543 -27.63 -13.07 43.75
N VAL A 544 -27.04 -11.89 43.49
CA VAL A 544 -25.92 -11.35 44.26
C VAL A 544 -26.45 -10.54 45.44
N GLN A 545 -26.11 -10.96 46.65
CA GLN A 545 -26.53 -10.33 47.90
C GLN A 545 -25.52 -9.29 48.42
N SER A 546 -24.23 -9.49 48.16
CA SER A 546 -23.19 -8.54 48.56
C SER A 546 -22.01 -8.56 47.59
N PHE A 547 -21.47 -7.38 47.27
CA PHE A 547 -20.25 -7.21 46.49
C PHE A 547 -19.39 -6.11 47.12
N SER A 548 -18.18 -6.46 47.58
CA SER A 548 -17.26 -5.52 48.22
C SER A 548 -15.83 -5.72 47.75
N VAL A 549 -15.11 -4.62 47.56
CA VAL A 549 -13.72 -4.60 47.10
C VAL A 549 -12.88 -3.79 48.07
N HIS A 550 -11.73 -4.34 48.46
CA HIS A 550 -10.78 -3.67 49.34
C HIS A 550 -9.36 -3.85 48.79
N GLY A 551 -8.64 -2.75 48.58
CA GLY A 551 -7.26 -2.80 48.07
C GLY A 551 -6.26 -2.09 48.98
N ASN A 552 -5.03 -2.60 49.01
CA ASN A 552 -3.85 -1.90 49.53
C ASN A 552 -2.76 -1.83 48.44
N SER A 553 -1.56 -1.31 48.73
CA SER A 553 -0.50 -1.15 47.73
C SER A 553 -0.06 -2.46 47.04
N GLN A 554 -0.22 -3.62 47.70
CA GLN A 554 0.27 -4.91 47.21
C GLN A 554 -0.84 -5.87 46.76
N GLN A 555 -2.04 -5.76 47.32
CA GLN A 555 -3.10 -6.75 47.16
C GLN A 555 -4.47 -6.10 46.95
N LEU A 556 -5.33 -6.76 46.17
CA LEU A 556 -6.74 -6.45 45.96
C LEU A 556 -7.59 -7.65 46.37
N ASP A 557 -8.53 -7.41 47.28
CA ASP A 557 -9.44 -8.40 47.84
C ASP A 557 -10.85 -8.12 47.32
N ILE A 558 -11.50 -9.14 46.77
CA ILE A 558 -12.85 -9.05 46.21
C ILE A 558 -13.70 -10.11 46.89
N PHE A 559 -14.80 -9.69 47.53
CA PHE A 559 -15.76 -10.59 48.16
C PHE A 559 -17.12 -10.47 47.45
N VAL A 560 -17.67 -11.61 47.06
CA VAL A 560 -18.98 -11.72 46.42
C VAL A 560 -19.78 -12.79 47.14
N THR A 561 -20.95 -12.44 47.65
CA THR A 561 -21.90 -13.39 48.25
C THR A 561 -23.14 -13.43 47.40
N THR A 562 -23.55 -14.63 47.05
CA THR A 562 -24.80 -14.92 46.33
C THR A 562 -25.77 -15.61 47.28
N SER A 563 -27.00 -15.86 46.82
CA SER A 563 -27.98 -16.65 47.58
C SER A 563 -27.50 -18.07 47.93
N GLU A 564 -26.58 -18.64 47.15
CA GLU A 564 -26.14 -20.04 47.28
C GLU A 564 -24.66 -20.20 47.66
N HIS A 565 -23.80 -19.28 47.22
CA HIS A 565 -22.34 -19.40 47.30
C HIS A 565 -21.65 -18.12 47.78
N ALA A 566 -20.49 -18.27 48.39
CA ALA A 566 -19.59 -17.18 48.76
C ALA A 566 -18.23 -17.32 48.06
N TYR A 567 -17.76 -16.21 47.49
CA TYR A 567 -16.50 -16.13 46.76
C TYR A 567 -15.58 -15.08 47.38
N ALA A 568 -14.31 -15.44 47.58
CA ALA A 568 -13.23 -14.52 47.92
C ALA A 568 -12.10 -14.64 46.90
N ILE A 569 -11.76 -13.53 46.24
CA ILE A 569 -10.74 -13.48 45.17
C ILE A 569 -9.64 -12.52 45.61
N TYR A 570 -8.40 -12.99 45.54
CA TYR A 570 -7.20 -12.25 45.94
C TYR A 570 -6.28 -12.09 44.72
N LEU A 571 -5.87 -10.85 44.44
CA LEU A 571 -4.98 -10.48 43.34
C LEU A 571 -3.80 -9.66 43.88
N TRP A 572 -2.59 -9.85 43.33
CA TRP A 572 -1.37 -9.16 43.78
C TRP A 572 -0.76 -8.27 42.68
N THR A 573 -0.25 -7.10 43.06
CA THR A 573 0.43 -6.15 42.16
C THR A 573 1.83 -6.66 41.77
N ASP A 574 2.22 -6.51 40.48
CA ASP A 574 3.40 -7.16 39.89
C ASP A 574 4.78 -6.57 40.28
N GLU A 575 4.83 -5.49 41.06
CA GLU A 575 6.10 -4.86 41.48
C GLU A 575 6.96 -5.75 42.40
N ASN A 576 6.36 -6.76 43.03
CA ASN A 576 7.07 -7.66 43.95
C ASN A 576 7.11 -9.09 43.40
N LYS A 577 8.19 -9.43 42.66
CA LYS A 577 8.47 -10.79 42.14
C LYS A 577 8.64 -11.87 43.23
N SER A 578 8.42 -11.53 44.51
CA SER A 578 8.50 -12.43 45.66
C SER A 578 7.31 -13.39 45.79
N HIS A 579 6.16 -13.09 45.20
CA HIS A 579 4.97 -13.95 45.27
C HIS A 579 4.93 -14.97 44.13
N SER A 580 4.73 -16.25 44.46
CA SER A 580 4.69 -17.37 43.51
C SER A 580 3.37 -17.52 42.75
N ILE A 581 2.36 -16.68 43.02
CA ILE A 581 0.98 -16.82 42.56
C ILE A 581 0.48 -15.54 41.86
N PHE A 582 -0.39 -15.68 40.87
CA PHE A 582 -1.11 -14.60 40.20
C PHE A 582 -2.39 -14.23 40.95
N ALA A 583 -3.17 -15.24 41.32
CA ALA A 583 -4.48 -15.09 41.94
C ALA A 583 -4.81 -16.29 42.83
N GLN A 584 -5.66 -16.05 43.83
CA GLN A 584 -6.27 -17.10 44.64
C GLN A 584 -7.77 -16.87 44.68
N VAL A 585 -8.54 -17.92 44.41
CA VAL A 585 -10.01 -17.91 44.48
C VAL A 585 -10.45 -18.92 45.53
N ILE A 586 -11.23 -18.48 46.51
CA ILE A 586 -11.93 -19.34 47.46
C ILE A 586 -13.40 -19.31 47.08
N ALA A 587 -13.95 -20.46 46.68
CA ALA A 587 -15.37 -20.66 46.45
C ALA A 587 -15.90 -21.60 47.54
N ASP A 588 -16.67 -21.08 48.47
CA ASP A 588 -17.14 -21.75 49.69
C ASP A 588 -15.98 -22.37 50.50
N HIS A 589 -15.75 -23.68 50.35
CA HIS A 589 -14.69 -24.42 51.01
C HIS A 589 -13.55 -24.83 50.07
N GLN A 590 -13.68 -24.58 48.77
CA GLN A 590 -12.68 -24.93 47.77
C GLN A 590 -11.74 -23.76 47.51
N LYS A 591 -10.44 -24.03 47.62
CA LYS A 591 -9.38 -23.07 47.30
C LYS A 591 -8.72 -23.44 45.99
N VAL A 592 -8.75 -22.51 45.03
CA VAL A 592 -8.09 -22.58 43.73
C VAL A 592 -6.96 -21.55 43.69
N VAL A 593 -5.76 -21.98 43.27
CA VAL A 593 -4.57 -21.13 43.22
C VAL A 593 -4.04 -21.11 41.79
N PHE A 594 -3.81 -19.90 41.27
CA PHE A 594 -3.22 -19.69 39.95
C PHE A 594 -1.74 -19.36 40.10
N GLU A 595 -0.87 -20.35 39.95
CA GLU A 595 0.58 -20.19 40.16
C GLU A 595 1.27 -19.52 38.97
N ARG A 596 2.28 -18.69 39.24
CA ARG A 596 3.13 -18.08 38.20
C ARG A 596 3.93 -19.11 37.40
N ALA A 597 4.13 -20.31 37.95
CA ALA A 597 4.74 -21.42 37.21
C ALA A 597 3.93 -21.84 35.97
N SER A 598 2.61 -21.61 35.99
CA SER A 598 1.69 -21.89 34.88
C SER A 598 1.58 -20.74 33.86
N ALA A 599 2.37 -19.67 34.01
CA ALA A 599 2.37 -18.54 33.09
C ALA A 599 2.71 -18.97 31.65
N ILE A 600 1.99 -18.39 30.69
CA ILE A 600 2.27 -18.53 29.26
C ILE A 600 3.66 -17.94 28.99
N ARG A 601 4.56 -18.73 28.41
CA ARG A 601 5.91 -18.29 28.03
C ARG A 601 5.97 -18.01 26.54
N ASN A 602 6.59 -16.89 26.16
CA ASN A 602 6.88 -16.58 24.77
C ASN A 602 7.91 -17.59 24.24
N SER A 603 7.51 -18.40 23.26
CA SER A 603 8.42 -19.31 22.57
C SER A 603 8.92 -18.65 21.28
N PRO A 604 10.24 -18.50 21.09
CA PRO A 604 10.77 -18.02 19.81
C PRO A 604 10.57 -19.11 18.74
N VAL A 605 9.84 -18.78 17.67
CA VAL A 605 9.73 -19.66 16.50
C VAL A 605 10.96 -19.44 15.61
N THR A 606 11.73 -20.52 15.40
CA THR A 606 12.84 -20.52 14.46
C THR A 606 12.31 -20.30 13.05
N GLY A 607 12.84 -19.31 12.34
CA GLY A 607 12.41 -19.00 10.96
C GLY A 607 12.55 -20.19 10.02
N VAL A 608 11.74 -20.23 8.98
CA VAL A 608 11.76 -21.30 7.98
C VAL A 608 13.12 -21.32 7.28
N LYS A 609 13.88 -22.41 7.45
CA LYS A 609 15.16 -22.61 6.76
C LYS A 609 14.93 -22.76 5.26
N ASP A 610 15.82 -22.19 4.47
CA ASP A 610 15.85 -22.34 3.01
C ASP A 610 14.52 -21.91 2.32
N SER A 611 13.85 -20.88 2.86
CA SER A 611 12.55 -20.39 2.37
C SER A 611 12.55 -20.04 0.88
N ILE A 612 13.64 -19.46 0.37
CA ILE A 612 13.80 -19.14 -1.05
C ILE A 612 13.88 -20.41 -1.89
N GLU A 613 14.62 -21.43 -1.43
CA GLU A 613 14.78 -22.71 -2.13
C GLU A 613 13.46 -23.47 -2.22
N ILE A 614 12.63 -23.43 -1.15
CA ILE A 614 11.28 -24.02 -1.15
C ILE A 614 10.43 -23.42 -2.27
N VAL A 615 10.38 -22.09 -2.36
CA VAL A 615 9.61 -21.38 -3.40
C VAL A 615 10.17 -21.71 -4.79
N GLU A 616 11.48 -21.63 -4.98
CA GLU A 616 12.13 -21.91 -6.27
C GLU A 616 11.89 -23.35 -6.75
N LYS A 617 11.92 -24.31 -5.83
CA LYS A 617 11.63 -25.72 -6.11
C LYS A 617 10.18 -25.90 -6.57
N ASN A 618 9.20 -25.35 -5.84
CA ASN A 618 7.79 -25.45 -6.21
C ASN A 618 7.50 -24.77 -7.56
N LEU A 619 8.19 -23.67 -7.87
CA LEU A 619 8.10 -23.02 -9.19
C LEU A 619 8.64 -23.87 -10.35
N GLN A 620 9.38 -24.97 -10.11
CA GLN A 620 9.79 -25.85 -11.22
C GLN A 620 8.70 -26.86 -11.62
N HIS A 621 7.70 -27.10 -10.76
CA HIS A 621 6.72 -28.17 -10.96
C HIS A 621 5.74 -27.92 -12.12
N PHE A 622 5.39 -26.66 -12.39
CA PHE A 622 4.40 -26.35 -13.43
C PHE A 622 4.99 -26.39 -14.86
N LYS A 623 6.30 -26.16 -15.02
CA LYS A 623 6.94 -26.08 -16.36
C LYS A 623 6.76 -27.35 -17.21
N PRO A 624 6.99 -28.57 -16.68
CA PRO A 624 6.78 -29.81 -17.44
C PRO A 624 5.35 -30.00 -17.95
N VAL A 625 4.35 -29.50 -17.20
CA VAL A 625 2.93 -29.58 -17.58
C VAL A 625 2.67 -28.73 -18.83
N PHE A 626 3.20 -27.51 -18.87
CA PHE A 626 3.13 -26.63 -20.04
C PHE A 626 3.86 -27.22 -21.25
N GLN A 627 5.06 -27.77 -21.05
CA GLN A 627 5.81 -28.46 -22.12
C GLN A 627 5.07 -29.70 -22.65
N GLN A 628 4.35 -30.43 -21.79
CA GLN A 628 3.54 -31.56 -22.20
C GLN A 628 2.35 -31.13 -23.07
N LEU A 629 1.65 -30.06 -22.69
CA LEU A 629 0.56 -29.50 -23.48
C LEU A 629 1.03 -28.99 -24.84
N GLU A 630 2.16 -28.29 -24.89
CA GLU A 630 2.78 -27.86 -26.14
C GLU A 630 3.03 -29.06 -27.07
N LYS A 631 3.64 -30.14 -26.55
CA LYS A 631 3.86 -31.37 -27.32
C LYS A 631 2.54 -31.98 -27.82
N GLN A 632 1.50 -32.03 -26.99
CA GLN A 632 0.19 -32.54 -27.39
C GLN A 632 -0.43 -31.69 -28.52
N ILE A 633 -0.39 -30.36 -28.40
CA ILE A 633 -0.94 -29.44 -29.40
C ILE A 633 -0.20 -29.62 -30.73
N LEU A 634 1.15 -29.57 -30.73
CA LEU A 634 1.98 -29.75 -31.92
C LEU A 634 1.73 -31.12 -32.59
N SER A 635 1.44 -32.17 -31.81
CA SER A 635 1.14 -33.51 -32.36
C SER A 635 -0.22 -33.62 -33.06
N ARG A 636 -1.21 -32.80 -32.68
CA ARG A 636 -2.57 -32.82 -33.26
C ARG A 636 -2.68 -31.99 -34.54
N VAL A 637 -1.75 -31.09 -34.77
CA VAL A 637 -1.74 -30.22 -35.95
C VAL A 637 -1.30 -30.99 -37.20
N ARG A 638 -2.23 -31.23 -38.13
CA ARG A 638 -2.02 -32.10 -39.31
C ARG A 638 -2.04 -31.40 -40.68
N ASN A 639 -2.43 -30.12 -40.78
CA ASN A 639 -2.43 -29.39 -42.06
C ASN A 639 -1.80 -27.99 -41.91
N THR A 640 -1.32 -27.39 -43.01
CA THR A 640 -0.58 -26.12 -43.02
C THR A 640 -1.36 -24.92 -42.46
N ALA A 641 -2.67 -24.85 -42.73
CA ALA A 641 -3.52 -23.73 -42.28
C ALA A 641 -3.90 -23.83 -40.78
N SER A 642 -4.18 -25.05 -40.32
CA SER A 642 -4.36 -25.40 -38.91
C SER A 642 -3.06 -25.24 -38.14
N PHE A 643 -1.92 -25.54 -38.76
CA PHE A 643 -0.60 -25.27 -38.20
C PHE A 643 -0.35 -23.78 -38.05
N ARG A 644 -0.62 -22.98 -39.08
CA ARG A 644 -0.49 -21.52 -39.02
C ARG A 644 -1.35 -20.93 -37.91
N LYS A 645 -2.64 -21.25 -37.85
CA LYS A 645 -3.57 -20.75 -36.82
C LYS A 645 -3.21 -21.22 -35.39
N THR A 646 -2.69 -22.44 -35.25
CA THR A 646 -2.27 -22.98 -33.94
C THR A 646 -0.93 -22.42 -33.49
N ALA A 647 0.00 -22.23 -34.42
CA ALA A 647 1.29 -21.63 -34.13
C ALA A 647 1.17 -20.12 -33.87
N GLU A 648 0.26 -19.41 -34.56
CA GLU A 648 -0.13 -18.03 -34.22
C GLU A 648 -0.72 -17.90 -32.80
N ARG A 649 -1.42 -18.93 -32.30
CA ARG A 649 -1.90 -18.99 -30.91
C ARG A 649 -0.80 -19.29 -29.89
N LEU A 650 0.17 -20.13 -30.25
CA LEU A 650 1.27 -20.55 -29.37
C LEU A 650 2.43 -19.55 -29.30
N LEU A 651 2.67 -18.77 -30.35
CA LEU A 651 3.90 -18.02 -30.59
C LEU A 651 3.64 -16.52 -30.80
N ARG A 652 2.73 -15.88 -30.05
CA ARG A 652 2.51 -14.42 -30.18
C ARG A 652 3.79 -13.65 -29.83
N PHE A 653 4.69 -13.49 -30.80
CA PHE A 653 5.86 -12.64 -30.71
C PHE A 653 5.47 -11.21 -31.07
N SER A 654 6.16 -10.24 -30.48
CA SER A 654 5.98 -8.82 -30.83
C SER A 654 6.42 -8.49 -32.26
N ASP A 655 7.20 -9.37 -32.91
CA ASP A 655 7.67 -9.24 -34.29
C ASP A 655 7.01 -10.29 -35.19
N LYS A 656 6.14 -9.82 -36.11
CA LYS A 656 5.44 -10.66 -37.09
C LYS A 656 6.39 -11.42 -38.01
N ARG A 657 7.59 -10.88 -38.27
CA ARG A 657 8.56 -11.46 -39.21
C ARG A 657 9.28 -12.66 -38.60
N GLN A 658 9.64 -12.58 -37.31
CA GLN A 658 10.18 -13.71 -36.55
C GLN A 658 9.14 -14.81 -36.35
N THR A 659 7.88 -14.43 -36.14
CA THR A 659 6.76 -15.38 -36.03
C THR A 659 6.62 -16.22 -37.30
N GLU A 660 6.62 -15.59 -38.47
CA GLU A 660 6.55 -16.28 -39.78
C GLU A 660 7.76 -17.22 -40.01
N GLU A 661 8.99 -16.78 -39.74
CA GLU A 661 10.19 -17.63 -39.91
C GLU A 661 10.21 -18.86 -38.99
N VAL A 662 9.75 -18.72 -37.75
CA VAL A 662 9.66 -19.83 -36.78
C VAL A 662 8.55 -20.80 -37.17
N ILE A 663 7.38 -20.28 -37.59
CA ILE A 663 6.28 -21.09 -38.10
C ILE A 663 6.74 -21.94 -39.29
N ASP A 664 7.42 -21.35 -40.26
CA ASP A 664 7.91 -22.04 -41.45
C ASP A 664 8.97 -23.11 -41.10
N ARG A 665 9.88 -22.82 -40.16
CA ARG A 665 10.86 -23.82 -39.68
C ARG A 665 10.20 -25.00 -38.98
N ILE A 666 9.26 -24.77 -38.06
CA ILE A 666 8.59 -25.84 -37.32
C ILE A 666 7.70 -26.66 -38.28
N PHE A 667 7.04 -25.99 -39.23
CA PHE A 667 6.26 -26.67 -40.28
C PHE A 667 7.15 -27.55 -41.16
N ALA A 668 8.35 -27.09 -41.56
CA ALA A 668 9.31 -27.87 -42.33
C ALA A 668 9.84 -29.09 -41.57
N ILE A 669 10.12 -28.96 -40.26
CA ILE A 669 10.55 -30.07 -39.39
C ILE A 669 9.42 -31.11 -39.23
N SER A 670 8.19 -30.65 -39.04
CA SER A 670 6.98 -31.48 -38.97
C SER A 670 6.76 -32.29 -40.27
N GLN A 671 6.88 -31.65 -41.44
CA GLN A 671 6.77 -32.33 -42.73
C GLN A 671 7.91 -33.32 -43.00
N GLN A 672 9.15 -32.98 -42.67
CA GLN A 672 10.29 -33.89 -42.82
C GLN A 672 10.12 -35.18 -42.00
N GLN A 673 9.49 -35.09 -40.81
CA GLN A 673 9.24 -36.25 -39.97
C GLN A 673 8.04 -37.08 -40.43
N GLN A 674 6.95 -36.46 -40.90
CA GLN A 674 5.82 -37.20 -41.50
C GLN A 674 6.24 -37.96 -42.78
N ASN A 675 7.11 -37.36 -43.61
CA ASN A 675 7.65 -38.02 -44.79
C ASN A 675 8.66 -39.14 -44.46
N ARG A 676 9.40 -39.04 -43.35
CA ARG A 676 10.24 -40.14 -42.82
C ARG A 676 9.41 -41.28 -42.24
N ALA A 677 8.29 -40.98 -41.56
CA ALA A 677 7.37 -41.99 -41.03
C ALA A 677 6.63 -42.79 -42.12
N LYS A 678 6.37 -42.18 -43.29
CA LYS A 678 5.80 -42.89 -44.46
C LYS A 678 6.81 -43.79 -45.19
N LYS A 679 8.13 -43.53 -45.08
CA LYS A 679 9.17 -44.33 -45.77
C LYS A 679 9.67 -45.55 -44.98
N ASN A 680 9.56 -45.59 -43.65
CA ASN A 680 10.00 -46.72 -42.83
C ASN A 680 8.83 -47.43 -42.14
N LYS A 681 8.11 -48.25 -42.91
CA LYS A 681 7.06 -49.15 -42.40
C LYS A 681 7.64 -50.54 -42.07
N LYS A 682 8.73 -50.60 -41.30
CA LYS A 682 9.29 -51.80 -40.65
C LYS A 682 10.22 -51.34 -39.52
N VAL A 683 10.02 -51.88 -38.32
CA VAL A 683 10.68 -51.54 -37.03
C VAL A 683 9.97 -50.43 -36.24
N ALA A 684 8.98 -50.84 -35.44
CA ALA A 684 8.44 -50.06 -34.33
C ALA A 684 9.33 -50.26 -33.10
N LYS A 685 10.13 -49.26 -32.73
CA LYS A 685 10.67 -49.08 -31.38
C LYS A 685 11.08 -47.61 -31.18
N GLY A 686 10.43 -46.96 -30.21
CA GLY A 686 10.78 -45.68 -29.56
C GLY A 686 11.53 -44.65 -30.39
N TYR A 687 10.81 -43.77 -31.10
CA TYR A 687 11.40 -42.53 -31.61
C TYR A 687 11.22 -41.40 -30.59
N LYS A 688 12.34 -40.95 -30.00
CA LYS A 688 12.45 -39.71 -29.21
C LYS A 688 12.05 -38.50 -30.09
N PHE A 689 11.05 -37.76 -29.65
CA PHE A 689 10.66 -36.48 -30.26
C PHE A 689 11.65 -35.37 -29.83
N VAL A 690 12.66 -35.18 -30.68
CA VAL A 690 13.59 -34.05 -30.92
C VAL A 690 13.70 -32.87 -29.90
N ASP A 691 14.87 -32.79 -29.25
CA ASP A 691 15.50 -31.63 -28.54
C ASP A 691 16.08 -30.56 -29.50
N ALA A 692 15.39 -30.18 -30.59
CA ALA A 692 15.95 -29.25 -31.59
C ALA A 692 15.01 -28.14 -32.06
N GLY A 693 14.05 -27.74 -31.22
CA GLY A 693 13.36 -26.45 -31.34
C GLY A 693 14.03 -25.40 -30.45
N PRO A 694 13.95 -24.08 -30.76
CA PRO A 694 14.29 -23.05 -29.80
C PRO A 694 13.42 -23.23 -28.54
N ASP A 695 14.02 -23.18 -27.35
CA ASP A 695 13.27 -23.25 -26.08
C ASP A 695 12.34 -22.03 -25.97
N ILE A 696 11.09 -22.22 -26.38
CA ILE A 696 10.06 -21.18 -26.42
C ILE A 696 9.82 -20.63 -25.01
N PHE A 697 9.93 -21.45 -23.97
CA PHE A 697 9.76 -21.01 -22.58
C PHE A 697 10.96 -20.18 -22.09
N ALA A 698 12.19 -20.49 -22.51
CA ALA A 698 13.34 -19.62 -22.23
C ALA A 698 13.18 -18.24 -22.89
N GLN A 699 12.61 -18.17 -24.09
CA GLN A 699 12.29 -16.89 -24.75
C GLN A 699 11.15 -16.13 -24.06
N ILE A 700 10.11 -16.85 -23.62
CA ILE A 700 9.02 -16.28 -22.81
C ILE A 700 9.58 -15.70 -21.50
N GLU A 701 10.51 -16.39 -20.83
CA GLU A 701 11.15 -15.90 -19.60
C GLU A 701 12.01 -14.65 -19.83
N VAL A 702 12.70 -14.53 -20.97
CA VAL A 702 13.44 -13.32 -21.34
C VAL A 702 12.49 -12.15 -21.61
N ASN A 703 11.35 -12.40 -22.28
CA ASN A 703 10.32 -11.38 -22.49
C ASN A 703 9.59 -10.99 -21.20
N GLU A 704 9.36 -11.94 -20.29
CA GLU A 704 8.81 -11.69 -18.95
C GLU A 704 9.66 -10.68 -18.19
N ARG A 705 10.99 -10.84 -18.17
CA ARG A 705 11.90 -9.87 -17.53
C ARG A 705 11.71 -8.46 -18.08
N LYS A 706 11.51 -8.31 -19.39
CA LYS A 706 11.26 -7.00 -20.02
C LYS A 706 9.88 -6.44 -19.66
N ILE A 707 8.84 -7.28 -19.67
CA ILE A 707 7.47 -6.88 -19.30
C ILE A 707 7.43 -6.49 -17.82
N ARG A 708 8.04 -7.28 -16.93
CA ARG A 708 8.16 -7.00 -15.51
C ARG A 708 8.93 -5.71 -15.25
N GLN A 709 10.06 -5.49 -15.92
CA GLN A 709 10.79 -4.21 -15.82
C GLN A 709 9.92 -3.03 -16.30
N LYS A 710 9.15 -3.21 -17.37
CA LYS A 710 8.24 -2.18 -17.88
C LYS A 710 7.09 -1.92 -16.90
N ALA A 711 6.46 -2.96 -16.35
CA ALA A 711 5.39 -2.87 -15.37
C ALA A 711 5.89 -2.25 -14.05
N GLN A 712 7.07 -2.64 -13.57
CA GLN A 712 7.72 -2.01 -12.42
C GLN A 712 8.10 -0.55 -12.68
N SER A 713 8.53 -0.21 -13.90
CA SER A 713 8.80 1.18 -14.29
C SER A 713 7.53 2.02 -14.44
N LEU A 714 6.39 1.41 -14.81
CA LEU A 714 5.08 2.06 -14.81
C LEU A 714 4.58 2.21 -13.38
N ALA A 715 4.71 1.17 -12.55
CA ALA A 715 4.38 1.22 -11.12
C ALA A 715 5.19 2.32 -10.40
N GLN A 716 6.49 2.45 -10.70
CA GLN A 716 7.32 3.54 -10.18
C GLN A 716 6.97 4.93 -10.72
N LYS A 717 6.31 5.01 -11.88
CA LYS A 717 5.78 6.26 -12.43
C LYS A 717 4.36 6.58 -11.95
N GLU A 718 3.62 5.57 -11.53
CA GLU A 718 2.26 5.65 -10.98
C GLU A 718 2.24 5.68 -9.44
N LEU A 719 3.38 5.53 -8.76
CA LEU A 719 3.51 5.82 -7.33
C LEU A 719 3.22 7.31 -7.11
N PRO A 720 2.16 7.69 -6.38
CA PRO A 720 2.22 8.91 -5.60
C PRO A 720 3.22 8.63 -4.47
N VAL A 721 4.41 9.24 -4.51
CA VAL A 721 5.10 9.52 -3.26
C VAL A 721 4.42 10.77 -2.73
N ASP A 722 3.33 10.55 -2.02
CA ASP A 722 2.83 11.53 -1.07
C ASP A 722 2.26 10.74 0.11
N GLU A 723 3.10 10.50 1.12
CA GLU A 723 2.69 9.93 2.41
C GLU A 723 1.69 10.87 3.13
N GLU A 724 1.47 12.09 2.60
CA GLU A 724 0.37 12.96 2.99
C GLU A 724 -0.98 12.50 2.40
N GLU A 725 -1.05 11.73 1.30
CA GLU A 725 -2.32 11.36 0.64
C GLU A 725 -3.12 10.29 1.44
N GLU A 726 -2.46 9.34 2.10
CA GLU A 726 -3.14 8.40 3.03
C GLU A 726 -3.55 9.07 4.36
N MET A 727 -2.81 10.09 4.82
CA MET A 727 -3.21 10.93 5.96
C MET A 727 -4.35 11.88 5.59
N LYS A 728 -4.42 12.26 4.30
CA LYS A 728 -5.40 13.16 3.73
C LYS A 728 -6.72 12.46 3.41
N ASP A 729 -6.73 11.17 3.06
CA ASP A 729 -7.98 10.38 2.95
C ASP A 729 -8.74 10.28 4.30
N LEU A 730 -8.05 10.43 5.44
CA LEU A 730 -8.68 10.52 6.77
C LEU A 730 -9.18 11.94 7.11
N LEU A 731 -8.72 12.97 6.39
CA LEU A 731 -9.05 14.39 6.57
C LEU A 731 -9.96 14.96 5.46
N ASP A 732 -10.09 14.27 4.32
CA ASP A 732 -10.92 14.64 3.16
C ASP A 732 -12.35 14.08 3.24
N PHE A 733 -12.81 13.72 4.45
CA PHE A 733 -14.25 13.66 4.76
C PHE A 733 -14.89 15.07 4.76
N VAL A 734 -14.12 16.11 4.44
CA VAL A 734 -14.56 17.49 4.22
C VAL A 734 -14.11 17.93 2.82
N ASP A 735 -15.12 18.26 2.00
CA ASP A 735 -15.05 18.92 0.69
C ASP A 735 -14.77 18.12 -0.58
N VAL A 736 -15.90 17.77 -1.22
CA VAL A 736 -16.07 17.34 -2.61
C VAL A 736 -15.75 18.49 -3.57
N THR A 737 -14.88 18.29 -4.57
CA THR A 737 -15.12 18.52 -6.02
C THR A 737 -13.82 18.64 -6.84
N TYR A 738 -13.93 18.32 -8.14
CA TYR A 738 -13.03 18.64 -9.27
C TYR A 738 -12.04 17.56 -9.77
N ALA A 739 -12.56 16.65 -10.61
CA ALA A 739 -11.78 15.90 -11.58
C ALA A 739 -12.17 16.30 -13.02
N LYS A 740 -11.48 17.29 -13.58
CA LYS A 740 -11.45 17.57 -15.03
C LYS A 740 -10.10 18.20 -15.37
N ASP A 741 -9.48 17.74 -16.47
CA ASP A 741 -8.29 18.30 -17.13
C ASP A 741 -6.89 17.71 -16.85
N ARG A 742 -6.74 16.38 -17.00
CA ARG A 742 -5.42 15.72 -17.12
C ARG A 742 -4.62 16.11 -18.40
N ASN A 743 -5.25 16.68 -19.43
CA ASN A 743 -4.53 17.13 -20.63
C ASN A 743 -3.87 18.51 -20.47
N MET A 744 -4.31 19.31 -19.50
CA MET A 744 -3.71 20.61 -19.20
C MET A 744 -2.42 20.46 -18.38
N LEU A 745 -2.35 19.46 -17.49
CA LEU A 745 -1.18 19.21 -16.64
C LEU A 745 0.08 18.84 -17.45
N ASP A 746 -0.05 18.07 -18.52
CA ASP A 746 1.11 17.72 -19.37
C ASP A 746 1.67 18.93 -20.14
N PHE A 747 0.81 19.90 -20.49
CA PHE A 747 1.26 21.19 -21.01
C PHE A 747 1.94 22.02 -19.90
N ILE A 748 1.42 21.95 -18.67
CA ILE A 748 1.91 22.70 -17.51
C ILE A 748 3.29 22.24 -17.05
N VAL A 749 3.51 20.94 -16.97
CA VAL A 749 4.79 20.34 -16.55
C VAL A 749 5.91 20.65 -17.56
N ASN A 750 5.60 20.62 -18.86
CA ASN A 750 6.59 20.89 -19.90
C ASN A 750 7.01 22.38 -19.98
N HIS A 751 6.18 23.30 -19.47
CA HIS A 751 6.41 24.76 -19.54
C HIS A 751 6.43 25.44 -18.16
N GLN A 752 6.73 24.69 -17.08
CA GLN A 752 6.61 25.12 -15.67
C GLN A 752 7.18 26.53 -15.37
N LYS A 753 8.28 26.93 -16.02
CA LYS A 753 8.87 28.27 -15.85
C LYS A 753 8.10 29.38 -16.57
N VAL A 754 7.58 29.10 -17.77
CA VAL A 754 6.79 30.07 -18.56
C VAL A 754 5.43 30.28 -17.92
N LEU A 755 4.80 29.20 -17.43
CA LEU A 755 3.53 29.27 -16.71
C LEU A 755 3.68 29.88 -15.33
N GLY A 756 4.79 29.61 -14.62
CA GLY A 756 5.10 30.27 -13.36
C GLY A 756 5.20 31.79 -13.51
N TYR A 757 5.92 32.27 -14.54
CA TYR A 757 5.96 33.72 -14.83
C TYR A 757 4.61 34.27 -15.29
N GLY A 758 3.84 33.51 -16.08
CA GLY A 758 2.49 33.90 -16.49
C GLY A 758 1.52 34.06 -15.33
N VAL A 759 1.51 33.11 -14.37
CA VAL A 759 0.69 33.17 -13.15
C VAL A 759 1.09 34.35 -12.27
N VAL A 760 2.40 34.56 -12.07
CA VAL A 760 2.91 35.72 -11.31
C VAL A 760 2.48 37.03 -11.97
N SER A 761 2.57 37.15 -13.29
CA SER A 761 2.10 38.34 -14.02
C SER A 761 0.59 38.55 -13.90
N LEU A 762 -0.22 37.49 -14.00
CA LEU A 762 -1.68 37.56 -13.85
C LEU A 762 -2.10 37.98 -12.44
N LEU A 763 -1.49 37.38 -11.41
CA LEU A 763 -1.74 37.75 -10.01
C LEU A 763 -1.31 39.19 -9.74
N THR A 764 -0.18 39.62 -10.30
CA THR A 764 0.29 41.01 -10.18
C THR A 764 -0.67 41.98 -10.86
N ALA A 765 -1.17 41.65 -12.05
CA ALA A 765 -2.15 42.47 -12.78
C ALA A 765 -3.49 42.54 -12.03
N GLY A 766 -3.96 41.43 -11.47
CA GLY A 766 -5.17 41.40 -10.63
C GLY A 766 -4.99 42.20 -9.34
N SER A 767 -3.82 42.11 -8.70
CA SER A 767 -3.49 42.89 -7.51
C SER A 767 -3.47 44.39 -7.81
N GLU A 768 -2.87 44.80 -8.94
CA GLU A 768 -2.91 46.20 -9.37
C GLU A 768 -4.35 46.69 -9.52
N ARG A 769 -5.22 45.90 -10.15
CA ARG A 769 -6.63 46.26 -10.32
C ARG A 769 -7.35 46.45 -8.99
N ILE A 770 -7.12 45.55 -8.03
CA ILE A 770 -7.69 45.69 -6.68
C ILE A 770 -7.18 46.96 -6.01
N PHE A 771 -5.87 47.22 -6.03
CA PHE A 771 -5.29 48.41 -5.41
C PHE A 771 -5.77 49.71 -6.06
N SER A 772 -5.90 49.75 -7.39
CA SER A 772 -6.37 50.92 -8.14
C SER A 772 -7.82 51.27 -7.84
N VAL A 773 -8.68 50.29 -7.58
CA VAL A 773 -10.13 50.48 -7.34
C VAL A 773 -10.44 50.65 -5.85
N VAL A 774 -9.82 49.85 -4.99
CA VAL A 774 -10.19 49.76 -3.56
C VAL A 774 -9.40 50.73 -2.70
N VAL A 775 -8.10 50.91 -3.01
CA VAL A 775 -7.17 51.61 -2.11
C VAL A 775 -6.80 53.00 -2.62
N PHE A 776 -6.67 53.16 -3.94
CA PHE A 776 -6.17 54.41 -4.52
C PHE A 776 -7.29 55.43 -4.77
N LYS A 777 -7.10 56.64 -4.22
CA LYS A 777 -7.89 57.82 -4.56
C LYS A 777 -6.98 59.05 -4.56
N CYS A 778 -6.89 59.76 -5.69
CA CYS A 778 -5.99 60.90 -5.81
C CYS A 778 -6.39 62.03 -4.83
N PRO A 779 -5.46 62.61 -4.05
CA PRO A 779 -5.78 63.63 -3.05
C PRO A 779 -6.11 65.01 -3.66
N CYS A 780 -5.77 65.22 -4.94
CA CYS A 780 -6.04 66.45 -5.71
C CYS A 780 -5.54 67.74 -5.05
N ASN A 781 -4.31 67.67 -4.55
CA ASN A 781 -3.57 68.78 -3.94
C ASN A 781 -2.08 68.67 -4.29
N SER A 782 -1.22 69.45 -3.64
CA SER A 782 0.24 69.43 -3.89
C SER A 782 0.92 68.06 -3.65
N TRP A 783 0.25 67.09 -3.01
CA TRP A 783 0.76 65.72 -2.80
C TRP A 783 0.54 64.77 -3.98
N ASN A 784 -0.16 65.21 -5.03
CA ASN A 784 -0.48 64.42 -6.23
C ASN A 784 0.72 63.65 -6.80
N THR A 785 1.87 64.32 -6.98
CA THR A 785 3.11 63.72 -7.51
C THR A 785 3.62 62.59 -6.64
N LEU A 786 3.75 62.85 -5.33
CA LEU A 786 4.33 61.90 -4.39
C LEU A 786 3.37 60.73 -4.17
N TYR A 787 2.08 61.02 -3.99
CA TYR A 787 1.07 59.99 -3.72
C TYR A 787 0.89 59.07 -4.92
N GLY A 788 0.67 59.59 -6.13
CA GLY A 788 0.60 58.77 -7.35
C GLY A 788 1.90 58.00 -7.62
N GLY A 789 3.05 58.64 -7.36
CA GLY A 789 4.37 58.03 -7.57
C GLY A 789 4.67 56.86 -6.63
N MET A 790 4.23 56.94 -5.37
CA MET A 790 4.37 55.84 -4.41
C MET A 790 3.58 54.61 -4.85
N PHE A 791 2.33 54.75 -5.29
CA PHE A 791 1.51 53.62 -5.76
C PHE A 791 2.03 53.03 -7.10
N LEU A 792 2.69 53.85 -7.91
CA LEU A 792 3.33 53.37 -9.15
C LEU A 792 4.61 52.56 -8.89
N LEU A 793 5.47 52.98 -7.94
CA LEU A 793 6.84 52.43 -7.81
C LEU A 793 7.09 51.57 -6.56
N MET A 794 6.45 51.86 -5.42
CA MET A 794 6.74 51.12 -4.17
C MET A 794 6.29 49.65 -4.21
N PRO A 795 5.09 49.31 -4.70
CA PRO A 795 4.70 47.90 -4.87
C PRO A 795 5.66 47.15 -5.80
N ALA A 796 6.12 47.79 -6.88
CA ALA A 796 7.10 47.22 -7.80
C ALA A 796 8.45 46.95 -7.10
N LEU A 797 8.93 47.84 -6.23
CA LEU A 797 10.15 47.63 -5.46
C LEU A 797 10.02 46.47 -4.45
N ILE A 798 8.90 46.40 -3.73
CA ILE A 798 8.63 45.32 -2.76
C ILE A 798 8.61 43.96 -3.47
N MET A 799 7.92 43.88 -4.61
CA MET A 799 7.87 42.66 -5.42
C MET A 799 9.26 42.27 -5.95
N PHE A 800 10.10 43.24 -6.31
CA PHE A 800 11.47 42.98 -6.76
C PHE A 800 12.33 42.37 -5.65
N LEU A 801 12.29 42.96 -4.45
CA LEU A 801 13.04 42.48 -3.29
C LEU A 801 12.60 41.07 -2.87
N LEU A 802 11.29 40.83 -2.84
CA LEU A 802 10.73 39.50 -2.57
C LEU A 802 11.18 38.48 -3.62
N GLY A 803 11.17 38.87 -4.90
CA GLY A 803 11.67 38.03 -6.00
C GLY A 803 13.14 37.66 -5.85
N MET A 804 13.98 38.59 -5.37
CA MET A 804 15.39 38.32 -5.09
C MET A 804 15.59 37.37 -3.89
N LEU A 805 14.77 37.50 -2.84
CA LEU A 805 14.80 36.64 -1.64
C LEU A 805 14.36 35.21 -1.94
N LEU A 806 13.34 35.02 -2.79
CA LEU A 806 12.82 33.69 -3.12
C LEU A 806 13.69 32.97 -4.16
N ASN A 807 14.56 33.67 -4.88
CA ASN A 807 15.39 33.07 -5.92
C ASN A 807 16.63 32.36 -5.33
N VAL A 808 16.61 31.03 -5.34
CA VAL A 808 17.70 30.16 -4.87
C VAL A 808 19.06 30.49 -5.52
N ARG A 809 19.07 30.99 -6.77
CA ARG A 809 20.31 31.37 -7.45
C ARG A 809 20.97 32.58 -6.79
N SER A 810 20.19 33.53 -6.25
CA SER A 810 20.69 34.69 -5.50
C SER A 810 21.54 34.23 -4.30
N TRP A 811 21.02 33.28 -3.53
CA TRP A 811 21.69 32.75 -2.36
C TRP A 811 22.94 31.93 -2.71
N LYS A 812 22.91 31.16 -3.80
CA LYS A 812 24.10 30.41 -4.28
C LYS A 812 25.25 31.34 -4.66
N VAL A 813 24.96 32.45 -5.33
CA VAL A 813 25.98 33.46 -5.69
C VAL A 813 26.52 34.15 -4.44
N LEU A 814 25.64 34.55 -3.52
CA LEU A 814 26.03 35.24 -2.28
C LEU A 814 26.88 34.37 -1.35
N THR A 815 26.46 33.11 -1.13
CA THR A 815 27.17 32.16 -0.26
C THR A 815 28.53 31.75 -0.83
N GLY A 816 28.63 31.59 -2.16
CA GLY A 816 29.90 31.30 -2.84
C GLY A 816 30.96 32.41 -2.69
N CYS A 817 30.54 33.68 -2.56
CA CYS A 817 31.43 34.81 -2.34
C CYS A 817 31.87 35.00 -0.88
N CYS A 818 31.11 34.46 0.09
CA CYS A 818 31.33 34.69 1.52
C CYS A 818 32.05 33.55 2.25
N SER A 819 32.57 32.55 1.54
CA SER A 819 33.27 31.40 2.14
C SER A 819 34.62 31.82 2.77
N LYS A 820 34.71 31.80 4.10
CA LYS A 820 35.93 32.09 4.88
C LYS A 820 37.02 31.05 4.57
N GLY A 821 38.10 31.46 3.91
CA GLY A 821 39.31 30.61 3.77
C GLY A 821 40.14 30.78 2.51
N ARG A 822 39.71 31.55 1.51
CA ARG A 822 40.56 31.93 0.36
C ARG A 822 40.61 33.46 0.26
N PRO A 823 41.81 34.08 0.21
CA PRO A 823 41.89 35.53 0.02
C PRO A 823 41.24 35.88 -1.31
N CYS A 824 40.33 36.87 -1.30
CA CYS A 824 39.72 37.45 -2.49
C CYS A 824 40.82 38.04 -3.40
N ARG A 825 41.47 37.19 -4.20
CA ARG A 825 42.24 37.64 -5.36
C ARG A 825 41.22 38.16 -6.36
N CYS A 826 41.33 39.45 -6.68
CA CYS A 826 40.54 40.10 -7.72
C CYS A 826 40.48 39.20 -8.97
N PRO A 827 39.30 39.00 -9.56
CA PRO A 827 39.14 38.08 -10.67
C PRO A 827 39.90 38.58 -11.91
N ASP A 828 40.66 37.68 -12.55
CA ASP A 828 40.99 37.78 -13.98
C ASP A 828 39.72 38.15 -14.77
N GLY A 829 39.82 39.04 -15.77
CA GLY A 829 38.69 39.67 -16.46
C GLY A 829 37.56 38.72 -16.91
N ASN A 830 37.88 37.46 -17.23
CA ASN A 830 36.90 36.44 -17.64
C ASN A 830 36.02 35.90 -16.49
N ARG A 831 36.46 35.99 -15.23
CA ARG A 831 35.68 35.51 -14.06
C ARG A 831 34.66 36.53 -13.60
N LEU A 832 35.00 37.83 -13.64
CA LEU A 832 34.08 38.92 -13.33
C LEU A 832 32.92 38.96 -14.34
N GLN A 833 33.21 38.75 -15.62
CA GLN A 833 32.20 38.72 -16.68
C GLN A 833 31.16 37.61 -16.47
N ARG A 834 31.59 36.39 -16.09
CA ARG A 834 30.65 35.28 -15.80
C ARG A 834 29.81 35.55 -14.55
N TYR A 835 30.40 36.14 -13.51
CA TYR A 835 29.66 36.55 -12.31
C TYR A 835 28.58 37.58 -12.63
N LEU A 836 28.96 38.64 -13.37
CA LEU A 836 28.03 39.67 -13.83
C LEU A 836 26.92 39.09 -14.73
N GLN A 837 27.25 38.12 -15.58
CA GLN A 837 26.26 37.44 -16.43
C GLN A 837 25.24 36.63 -15.60
N VAL A 838 25.69 35.87 -14.59
CA VAL A 838 24.78 35.08 -13.73
C VAL A 838 23.93 35.99 -12.84
N MET A 839 24.50 37.07 -12.32
CA MET A 839 23.75 38.09 -11.58
C MET A 839 22.71 38.78 -12.47
N GLY A 840 23.07 39.12 -13.72
CA GLY A 840 22.15 39.72 -14.68
C GLY A 840 20.93 38.85 -14.98
N PHE A 841 21.12 37.55 -15.19
CA PHE A 841 19.98 36.62 -15.36
C PHE A 841 19.10 36.49 -14.13
N THR A 842 19.70 36.58 -12.93
CA THR A 842 18.97 36.49 -11.66
C THR A 842 18.10 37.73 -11.46
N ILE A 843 18.65 38.92 -11.69
CA ILE A 843 17.94 40.19 -11.64
C ILE A 843 16.79 40.22 -12.67
N LEU A 844 17.04 39.79 -13.91
CA LEU A 844 16.02 39.75 -14.96
C LEU A 844 14.84 38.84 -14.58
N SER A 845 15.11 37.70 -13.95
CA SER A 845 14.04 36.80 -13.48
C SER A 845 13.21 37.38 -12.32
N ALA A 846 13.82 38.15 -11.44
CA ALA A 846 13.12 38.81 -10.32
C ALA A 846 12.32 40.05 -10.75
N ALA A 847 12.62 40.62 -11.93
CA ALA A 847 11.98 41.83 -12.45
C ALA A 847 10.61 41.60 -13.12
N VAL A 848 10.17 40.34 -13.29
CA VAL A 848 8.92 40.00 -14.00
C VAL A 848 7.68 40.63 -13.36
N ALA A 849 7.47 40.43 -12.05
CA ALA A 849 6.34 41.03 -11.34
C ALA A 849 6.41 42.58 -11.30
N PRO A 850 7.56 43.20 -10.93
CA PRO A 850 7.70 44.66 -10.96
C PRO A 850 7.38 45.30 -12.32
N LEU A 851 7.88 44.73 -13.42
CA LEU A 851 7.62 45.26 -14.76
C LEU A 851 6.15 45.07 -15.17
N THR A 852 5.53 43.96 -14.76
CA THR A 852 4.10 43.73 -14.99
C THR A 852 3.26 44.76 -14.25
N TRP A 853 3.55 45.02 -12.96
CA TRP A 853 2.86 46.03 -12.17
C TRP A 853 2.91 47.41 -12.84
N ILE A 854 4.11 47.89 -13.17
CA ILE A 854 4.29 49.21 -13.80
C ILE A 854 3.57 49.29 -15.14
N SER A 855 3.63 48.23 -15.95
CA SER A 855 2.96 48.20 -17.25
C SER A 855 1.44 48.30 -17.10
N VAL A 856 0.84 47.51 -16.20
CA VAL A 856 -0.62 47.51 -15.99
C VAL A 856 -1.08 48.83 -15.36
N ALA A 857 -0.34 49.36 -14.38
CA ALA A 857 -0.62 50.65 -13.76
C ALA A 857 -0.57 51.82 -14.77
N LEU A 858 0.39 51.81 -15.69
CA LEU A 858 0.47 52.80 -16.78
C LEU A 858 -0.68 52.66 -17.78
N LEU A 859 -1.11 51.43 -18.09
CA LEU A 859 -2.27 51.20 -18.95
C LEU A 859 -3.58 51.65 -18.28
N GLY A 860 -3.69 51.49 -16.96
CA GLY A 860 -4.80 51.99 -16.15
C GLY A 860 -4.86 53.52 -16.07
N GLY A 861 -3.69 54.18 -16.09
CA GLY A 861 -3.57 55.64 -16.21
C GLY A 861 -3.79 56.40 -14.91
N SER A 862 -4.58 55.89 -13.96
CA SER A 862 -5.00 56.62 -12.76
C SER A 862 -3.84 57.09 -11.85
N PHE A 863 -2.81 56.25 -11.67
CA PHE A 863 -1.63 56.65 -10.88
C PHE A 863 -0.82 57.73 -11.61
N TYR A 864 -0.63 57.58 -12.93
CA TYR A 864 0.10 58.54 -13.76
C TYR A 864 -0.63 59.87 -13.89
N GLU A 865 -1.96 59.87 -14.07
CA GLU A 865 -2.80 61.08 -14.11
C GLU A 865 -2.62 61.90 -12.82
N CYS A 866 -2.66 61.23 -11.66
CA CYS A 866 -2.40 61.87 -10.38
C CYS A 866 -0.95 62.37 -10.29
N THR A 867 0.05 61.57 -10.67
CA THR A 867 1.46 61.99 -10.61
C THR A 867 1.77 63.17 -11.53
N ALA A 868 1.28 63.13 -12.77
CA ALA A 868 1.59 64.09 -13.82
C ALA A 868 1.02 65.47 -13.49
N THR A 869 -0.24 65.55 -13.02
CA THR A 869 -0.88 66.83 -12.65
C THR A 869 -0.18 67.55 -11.50
N GLY A 870 0.49 66.81 -10.61
CA GLY A 870 1.32 67.40 -9.56
C GLY A 870 2.74 67.82 -10.00
N SER A 871 3.17 67.46 -11.22
CA SER A 871 4.56 67.65 -11.66
C SER A 871 4.85 69.14 -11.92
N PRO A 872 5.87 69.74 -11.28
CA PRO A 872 6.21 71.14 -11.49
C PRO A 872 6.56 71.46 -12.95
N ILE A 873 7.13 70.49 -13.67
CA ILE A 873 7.53 70.63 -15.07
C ILE A 873 6.30 70.71 -15.98
N LEU A 874 5.32 69.83 -15.74
CA LEU A 874 4.10 69.80 -16.54
C LEU A 874 3.20 71.01 -16.23
N GLN A 875 3.15 71.41 -14.95
CA GLN A 875 2.46 72.63 -14.52
C GLN A 875 3.06 73.87 -15.20
N LYS A 876 4.40 73.97 -15.26
CA LYS A 876 5.07 75.08 -15.94
C LYS A 876 4.77 75.12 -17.44
N TYR A 877 4.71 73.97 -18.11
CA TYR A 877 4.45 73.88 -19.55
C TYR A 877 2.99 74.19 -19.94
N LEU A 878 2.02 73.71 -19.15
CA LEU A 878 0.59 73.92 -19.43
C LEU A 878 0.07 75.28 -18.95
N CYS A 879 0.72 75.88 -17.94
CA CYS A 879 0.30 77.14 -17.32
C CYS A 879 1.31 78.29 -17.51
N GLU A 880 2.21 78.21 -18.52
CA GLU A 880 3.32 79.16 -18.74
C GLU A 880 2.90 80.64 -18.78
N ASP A 881 1.64 80.92 -19.18
CA ASP A 881 1.06 82.28 -19.27
C ASP A 881 -0.28 82.47 -18.49
N LYS A 882 -0.66 81.55 -17.59
CA LYS A 882 -2.02 81.50 -16.98
C LYS A 882 -2.10 81.71 -15.45
N GLY A 883 -0.99 82.00 -14.79
CA GLY A 883 -0.94 82.34 -13.35
C GLY A 883 -1.18 81.17 -12.37
N GLU A 884 -1.10 81.43 -11.05
CA GLU A 884 -1.24 80.40 -9.99
C GLU A 884 -2.61 79.70 -9.96
N GLU A 885 -3.65 80.35 -10.47
CA GLU A 885 -5.01 79.79 -10.50
C GLU A 885 -5.10 78.59 -11.46
N CYS A 886 -4.35 78.61 -12.57
CA CYS A 886 -4.22 77.48 -13.50
C CYS A 886 -3.64 76.23 -12.81
N ILE A 887 -2.66 76.42 -11.93
CA ILE A 887 -2.00 75.32 -11.20
C ILE A 887 -2.98 74.68 -10.21
N LYS A 888 -3.78 75.49 -9.49
CA LYS A 888 -4.79 74.98 -8.55
C LYS A 888 -5.89 74.18 -9.26
N ILE A 889 -6.29 74.60 -10.46
CA ILE A 889 -7.27 73.88 -11.28
C ILE A 889 -6.65 72.57 -11.79
N LEU A 890 -5.43 72.61 -12.34
CA LEU A 890 -4.73 71.44 -12.88
C LEU A 890 -4.54 70.32 -11.84
N LEU A 891 -4.27 70.67 -10.58
CA LEU A 891 -4.18 69.71 -9.47
C LEU A 891 -5.49 68.99 -9.16
N LYS A 892 -6.64 69.59 -9.50
CA LYS A 892 -7.98 69.02 -9.26
C LYS A 892 -8.51 68.19 -10.43
N VAL A 893 -7.89 68.30 -11.61
CA VAL A 893 -8.33 67.61 -12.85
C VAL A 893 -8.57 66.10 -12.68
N PRO A 894 -7.73 65.31 -11.96
CA PRO A 894 -7.97 63.88 -11.78
C PRO A 894 -9.20 63.53 -10.93
N CYS A 895 -9.74 64.50 -10.17
CA CYS A 895 -10.89 64.33 -9.29
C CYS A 895 -12.20 64.93 -9.83
N LEU A 896 -12.19 65.50 -11.03
CA LEU A 896 -13.38 66.12 -11.60
C LEU A 896 -14.39 65.06 -12.02
N ASN A 897 -15.65 65.24 -11.60
CA ASN A 897 -16.79 64.48 -12.10
C ASN A 897 -17.18 64.96 -13.51
N PRO A 898 -17.80 64.12 -14.36
CA PRO A 898 -18.04 64.37 -15.79
C PRO A 898 -19.05 65.50 -16.12
N VAL A 899 -19.33 66.41 -15.17
CA VAL A 899 -20.32 67.49 -15.26
C VAL A 899 -19.66 68.87 -15.52
N TYR A 900 -18.31 68.96 -15.54
CA TYR A 900 -17.52 70.21 -15.69
C TYR A 900 -16.88 70.35 -17.10
N PRO A 901 -16.46 71.57 -17.55
CA PRO A 901 -16.32 71.92 -18.97
C PRO A 901 -15.30 71.07 -19.75
N SER A 902 -15.60 70.89 -21.04
CA SER A 902 -14.94 69.94 -21.97
C SER A 902 -13.42 70.02 -22.04
N THR A 903 -12.84 71.19 -21.80
CA THR A 903 -11.39 71.44 -21.89
C THR A 903 -10.57 70.76 -20.78
N GLU A 904 -11.12 70.59 -19.57
CA GLU A 904 -10.41 69.91 -18.47
C GLU A 904 -10.44 68.38 -18.64
N LEU A 905 -11.53 67.86 -19.22
CA LEU A 905 -11.66 66.45 -19.58
C LEU A 905 -10.73 66.07 -20.73
N GLU A 906 -10.48 66.98 -21.67
CA GLU A 906 -9.50 66.80 -22.76
C GLU A 906 -8.07 66.65 -22.22
N ILE A 907 -7.68 67.44 -21.21
CA ILE A 907 -6.36 67.32 -20.56
C ILE A 907 -6.20 65.95 -19.90
N LEU A 908 -7.23 65.47 -19.20
CA LEU A 908 -7.23 64.14 -18.59
C LEU A 908 -7.09 63.03 -19.64
N ALA A 909 -7.80 63.15 -20.78
CA ALA A 909 -7.69 62.21 -21.89
C ALA A 909 -6.28 62.19 -22.51
N ILE A 910 -5.62 63.35 -22.64
CA ILE A 910 -4.24 63.45 -23.12
C ILE A 910 -3.26 62.77 -22.15
N LEU A 911 -3.41 63.00 -20.84
CA LEU A 911 -2.54 62.37 -19.83
C LEU A 911 -2.73 60.86 -19.77
N ARG A 912 -3.98 60.38 -19.91
CA ARG A 912 -4.28 58.95 -20.02
C ARG A 912 -3.65 58.35 -21.28
N ALA A 913 -3.74 59.03 -22.41
CA ALA A 913 -3.11 58.58 -23.66
C ALA A 913 -1.58 58.52 -23.53
N GLN A 914 -0.95 59.53 -22.92
CA GLN A 914 0.49 59.51 -22.63
C GLN A 914 0.88 58.32 -21.75
N SER A 915 0.13 58.08 -20.67
CA SER A 915 0.35 56.94 -19.76
C SER A 915 0.28 55.61 -20.51
N GLN A 916 -0.76 55.43 -21.33
CA GLN A 916 -0.96 54.19 -22.10
C GLN A 916 0.13 53.99 -23.15
N VAL A 917 0.58 55.06 -23.81
CA VAL A 917 1.72 55.00 -24.74
C VAL A 917 2.99 54.57 -24.01
N PHE A 918 3.29 55.13 -22.84
CA PHE A 918 4.43 54.68 -22.03
C PHE A 918 4.29 53.21 -21.60
N GLY A 919 3.10 52.77 -21.22
CA GLY A 919 2.80 51.37 -20.90
C GLY A 919 3.09 50.43 -22.09
N TRP A 920 2.59 50.76 -23.28
CA TRP A 920 2.82 49.95 -24.48
C TRP A 920 4.28 49.96 -24.95
N ILE A 921 4.97 51.09 -24.86
CA ILE A 921 6.40 51.19 -25.15
C ILE A 921 7.21 50.29 -24.21
N LEU A 922 6.89 50.27 -22.91
CA LEU A 922 7.56 49.42 -21.94
C LEU A 922 7.32 47.93 -22.26
N ILE A 923 6.08 47.54 -22.53
CA ILE A 923 5.73 46.15 -22.91
C ILE A 923 6.51 45.73 -24.17
N ALA A 924 6.44 46.54 -25.24
CA ALA A 924 7.14 46.27 -26.48
C ALA A 924 8.66 46.16 -26.27
N GLY A 925 9.23 47.03 -25.43
CA GLY A 925 10.65 47.01 -25.06
C GLY A 925 11.05 45.71 -24.37
N VAL A 926 10.28 45.26 -23.37
CA VAL A 926 10.56 44.01 -22.63
C VAL A 926 10.53 42.79 -23.55
N PHE A 927 9.52 42.67 -24.41
CA PHE A 927 9.43 41.54 -25.35
C PHE A 927 10.56 41.56 -26.39
N THR A 928 10.93 42.76 -26.88
CA THR A 928 12.03 42.91 -27.83
C THR A 928 13.36 42.51 -27.21
N VAL A 929 13.64 42.96 -25.98
CA VAL A 929 14.88 42.59 -25.26
C VAL A 929 14.92 41.08 -24.96
N ALA A 930 13.82 40.48 -24.53
CA ALA A 930 13.74 39.05 -24.25
C ALA A 930 13.98 38.20 -25.51
N LEU A 931 13.40 38.60 -26.65
CA LEU A 931 13.62 37.94 -27.94
C LEU A 931 15.07 38.07 -28.38
N LEU A 932 15.64 39.28 -28.35
CA LEU A 932 17.03 39.51 -28.72
C LEU A 932 18.00 38.74 -27.83
N ALA A 933 17.79 38.72 -26.51
CA ALA A 933 18.62 37.97 -25.58
C ALA A 933 18.57 36.46 -25.86
N THR A 934 17.39 35.92 -26.16
CA THR A 934 17.21 34.51 -26.51
C THR A 934 17.89 34.17 -27.83
N CYS A 935 17.72 35.00 -28.85
CA CYS A 935 18.36 34.85 -30.15
C CYS A 935 19.90 34.90 -30.02
N ILE A 936 20.44 35.86 -29.26
CA ILE A 936 21.88 35.98 -29.02
C ILE A 936 22.40 34.76 -28.25
N ALA A 937 21.70 34.29 -27.23
CA ALA A 937 22.09 33.11 -26.47
C ALA A 937 22.12 31.84 -27.34
N CYS A 938 21.15 31.69 -28.24
CA CYS A 938 21.11 30.58 -29.19
C CYS A 938 22.22 30.69 -30.25
N CYS A 939 22.47 31.88 -30.80
CA CYS A 939 23.50 32.11 -31.82
C CYS A 939 24.93 32.00 -31.27
N ARG A 940 25.15 32.33 -29.99
CA ARG A 940 26.48 32.22 -29.35
C ARG A 940 26.72 30.88 -28.68
N SER A 941 25.77 29.94 -28.76
CA SER A 941 25.94 28.61 -28.20
C SER A 941 27.04 27.85 -28.98
N PRO A 942 28.10 27.37 -28.30
CA PRO A 942 29.15 26.57 -28.94
C PRO A 942 28.70 25.13 -29.26
N VAL A 943 27.48 24.76 -28.89
CA VAL A 943 26.92 23.40 -29.03
C VAL A 943 25.59 23.44 -29.80
N SER A 944 25.32 22.36 -30.54
CA SER A 944 24.09 22.21 -31.31
C SER A 944 22.86 22.15 -30.40
N PHE A 945 21.68 22.48 -30.95
CA PHE A 945 20.40 22.40 -30.22
C PHE A 945 20.14 21.01 -29.62
N LEU A 946 20.48 19.95 -30.35
CA LEU A 946 20.30 18.57 -29.88
C LEU A 946 21.24 18.24 -28.71
N GLN A 947 22.48 18.74 -28.75
CA GLN A 947 23.42 18.62 -27.63
C GLN A 947 22.96 19.42 -26.42
N LEU A 948 22.40 20.62 -26.60
CA LEU A 948 21.79 21.39 -25.51
C LEU A 948 20.62 20.64 -24.84
N ALA A 949 19.78 19.98 -25.63
CA ALA A 949 18.68 19.16 -25.11
C ALA A 949 19.23 17.95 -24.32
N PHE A 950 20.25 17.27 -24.85
CA PHE A 950 20.93 16.19 -24.14
C PHE A 950 21.55 16.66 -22.82
N TRP A 951 22.29 17.78 -22.83
CA TRP A 951 22.92 18.34 -21.64
C TRP A 951 21.89 18.75 -20.56
N LYS A 952 20.71 19.22 -20.96
CA LYS A 952 19.62 19.50 -20.00
C LYS A 952 19.14 18.23 -19.29
N VAL A 953 19.00 17.13 -20.02
CA VAL A 953 18.61 15.82 -19.46
C VAL A 953 19.74 15.23 -18.61
N TYR A 954 20.98 15.31 -19.10
CA TYR A 954 22.17 14.87 -18.36
C TYR A 954 22.29 15.58 -17.01
N LEU A 955 22.21 16.91 -16.97
CA LEU A 955 22.32 17.68 -15.73
C LEU A 955 21.20 17.35 -14.73
N GLN A 956 19.98 17.10 -15.22
CA GLN A 956 18.88 16.64 -14.37
C GLN A 956 19.17 15.25 -13.77
N LYS A 957 19.68 14.32 -14.59
CA LYS A 957 20.02 12.97 -14.13
C LYS A 957 21.21 12.95 -13.19
N GLU A 958 22.23 13.75 -13.47
CA GLU A 958 23.39 13.94 -12.60
C GLU A 958 22.98 14.52 -11.25
N GLN A 959 22.09 15.53 -11.22
CA GLN A 959 21.58 16.08 -9.97
C GLN A 959 20.77 15.04 -9.16
N GLN A 960 19.90 14.25 -9.81
CA GLN A 960 19.17 13.17 -9.15
C GLN A 960 20.10 12.12 -8.52
N LEU A 961 21.13 11.71 -9.27
CA LEU A 961 22.12 10.75 -8.78
C LEU A 961 22.96 11.34 -7.65
N PHE A 962 23.39 12.59 -7.77
CA PHE A 962 24.14 13.28 -6.74
C PHE A 962 23.35 13.39 -5.44
N ASP A 963 22.09 13.83 -5.48
CA ASP A 963 21.26 13.96 -4.28
C ASP A 963 21.02 12.61 -3.59
N THR A 964 20.83 11.54 -4.36
CA THR A 964 20.67 10.18 -3.84
C THR A 964 21.93 9.72 -3.12
N MET A 965 23.08 9.82 -3.79
CA MET A 965 24.38 9.42 -3.24
C MET A 965 24.80 10.29 -2.04
N ALA A 966 24.50 11.60 -2.08
CA ALA A 966 24.79 12.52 -1.00
C ALA A 966 23.95 12.22 0.26
N LYS A 967 22.65 11.93 0.11
CA LYS A 967 21.77 11.50 1.21
C LYS A 967 22.24 10.18 1.82
N GLU A 968 22.59 9.21 0.99
CA GLU A 968 23.10 7.91 1.44
C GLU A 968 24.40 8.09 2.25
N HIS A 969 25.34 8.90 1.74
CA HIS A 969 26.61 9.14 2.43
C HIS A 969 26.42 9.95 3.72
N ALA A 970 25.52 10.94 3.73
CA ALA A 970 25.17 11.71 4.92
C ALA A 970 24.53 10.84 6.01
N SER A 971 23.64 9.91 5.63
CA SER A 971 23.01 8.95 6.54
C SER A 971 24.05 8.03 7.18
N LYS A 972 24.97 7.47 6.39
CA LYS A 972 26.08 6.64 6.90
C LYS A 972 26.99 7.41 7.85
N LEU A 973 27.29 8.68 7.56
CA LEU A 973 28.11 9.52 8.43
C LEU A 973 27.39 9.88 9.74
N ALA A 974 26.09 10.17 9.68
CA ALA A 974 25.26 10.46 10.85
C ALA A 974 25.15 9.23 11.76
N GLU A 975 24.86 8.06 11.18
CA GLU A 975 24.78 6.79 11.90
C GLU A 975 26.11 6.45 12.58
N ARG A 976 27.24 6.60 11.88
CA ARG A 976 28.59 6.42 12.46
C ARG A 976 28.82 7.31 13.68
N ASN A 977 28.52 8.61 13.56
CA ASN A 977 28.79 9.57 14.62
C ASN A 977 27.86 9.35 15.84
N LEU A 978 26.59 9.02 15.61
CA LEU A 978 25.64 8.68 16.67
C LEU A 978 26.06 7.40 17.39
N LYS A 979 26.45 6.36 16.64
CA LYS A 979 26.91 5.10 17.20
C LYS A 979 28.15 5.28 18.08
N SER A 980 29.15 6.03 17.62
CA SER A 980 30.34 6.36 18.43
C SER A 980 30.00 7.20 19.68
N PHE A 981 29.04 8.12 19.57
CA PHE A 981 28.62 8.97 20.70
C PHE A 981 27.90 8.18 21.81
N PHE A 982 26.99 7.26 21.44
CA PHE A 982 26.24 6.48 22.42
C PHE A 982 26.98 5.23 22.91
N ASP A 983 27.80 4.60 22.06
CA ASP A 983 28.51 3.36 22.40
C ASP A 983 29.94 3.59 22.93
N SER A 984 30.42 4.84 22.96
CA SER A 984 31.76 5.23 23.44
C SER A 984 32.95 4.52 22.75
N THR A 985 32.80 4.10 21.49
CA THR A 985 33.83 3.40 20.70
C THR A 985 34.64 4.35 19.80
N GLU A 986 35.93 4.05 19.56
CA GLU A 986 36.79 4.81 18.62
C GLU A 986 36.21 4.85 17.19
N LEU A 987 36.29 6.02 16.54
CA LEU A 987 35.71 6.26 15.22
C LEU A 987 36.50 5.55 14.12
N GLU A 988 35.85 4.63 13.39
CA GLU A 988 36.42 4.10 12.15
C GLU A 988 36.57 5.19 11.07
N PRO A 989 37.67 5.20 10.29
CA PRO A 989 37.91 6.22 9.27
C PRO A 989 36.90 6.10 8.12
N LEU A 990 36.00 7.09 7.98
CA LEU A 990 35.16 7.24 6.80
C LEU A 990 35.82 8.29 5.89
N GLN A 991 36.15 7.93 4.66
CA GLN A 991 36.67 8.88 3.67
C GLN A 991 35.55 9.82 3.22
N THR A 992 35.45 10.99 3.85
CA THR A 992 34.72 12.13 3.29
C THR A 992 35.57 12.75 2.18
N PRO A 993 34.98 13.20 1.06
CA PRO A 993 35.72 13.94 0.04
C PRO A 993 36.45 15.11 0.69
N SER A 994 37.79 15.10 0.68
CA SER A 994 38.55 16.24 1.20
C SER A 994 38.26 17.46 0.31
N ALA A 995 38.37 18.67 0.84
CA ALA A 995 38.26 19.91 0.07
C ALA A 995 39.27 20.01 -1.11
N ALA A 996 40.20 19.07 -1.22
CA ALA A 996 41.16 18.93 -2.31
C ALA A 996 40.71 17.98 -3.45
N VAL A 997 39.55 17.32 -3.34
CA VAL A 997 38.91 16.67 -4.50
C VAL A 997 38.18 17.75 -5.29
N GLU A 998 38.96 18.59 -5.96
CA GLU A 998 38.46 19.39 -7.08
C GLU A 998 37.99 18.38 -8.14
N LEU A 999 36.68 18.19 -8.26
CA LEU A 999 36.09 17.35 -9.29
C LEU A 999 36.56 17.86 -10.67
N ASP A 1000 37.49 17.14 -11.28
CA ASP A 1000 37.84 17.20 -12.70
C ASP A 1000 36.73 16.50 -13.52
N VAL A 1001 35.48 16.96 -13.33
CA VAL A 1001 34.30 16.43 -14.01
C VAL A 1001 33.69 17.57 -14.83
N GLY A 1002 33.89 17.52 -16.15
CA GLY A 1002 32.99 18.15 -17.11
C GLY A 1002 33.34 19.53 -17.65
N LEU A 1003 34.61 19.85 -17.95
CA LEU A 1003 34.96 20.92 -18.91
C LEU A 1003 35.94 20.48 -20.01
N ARG A 1004 36.11 19.16 -20.21
CA ARG A 1004 37.10 18.58 -21.14
C ARG A 1004 36.63 18.39 -22.60
N GLU A 1005 35.50 18.96 -23.00
CA GLU A 1005 35.16 19.06 -24.44
C GLU A 1005 34.82 20.50 -24.87
N LEU A 1006 35.73 21.44 -24.56
CA LEU A 1006 35.96 22.59 -25.42
C LEU A 1006 37.35 22.40 -26.06
N PRO A 1007 37.50 22.56 -27.38
CA PRO A 1007 38.77 22.29 -28.05
C PRO A 1007 39.84 23.29 -27.58
N GLY A 1008 40.83 22.79 -26.83
CA GLY A 1008 42.08 23.50 -26.53
C GLY A 1008 42.63 23.33 -25.11
N ALA A 1009 43.12 22.14 -24.71
CA ALA A 1009 44.12 21.98 -23.63
C ALA A 1009 44.77 20.59 -23.63
N CYS A 1010 46.06 20.53 -23.27
CA CYS A 1010 47.01 19.41 -23.40
C CYS A 1010 46.76 18.16 -22.53
N GLU A 1011 47.31 17.03 -23.00
CA GLU A 1011 47.27 15.67 -22.43
C GLU A 1011 48.26 15.46 -21.25
N VAL A 1012 47.86 14.70 -20.23
CA VAL A 1012 48.77 14.08 -19.25
C VAL A 1012 48.34 12.61 -19.05
N ARG A 1013 49.27 11.68 -19.32
CA ARG A 1013 49.07 10.23 -19.17
C ARG A 1013 50.00 9.70 -18.08
N LEU A 1014 49.47 8.95 -17.13
CA LEU A 1014 50.25 8.09 -16.22
C LEU A 1014 49.95 6.63 -16.55
N GLN A 1015 50.97 5.85 -16.91
CA GLN A 1015 50.88 4.39 -17.07
C GLN A 1015 51.16 3.69 -15.73
N PRO A 1016 50.52 2.53 -15.46
CA PRO A 1016 50.79 1.73 -14.27
C PRO A 1016 51.98 0.77 -14.50
N ARG A 1017 52.86 0.61 -13.50
CA ARG A 1017 53.80 -0.50 -13.44
C ARG A 1017 53.18 -1.66 -12.65
N LYS A 1018 53.10 -2.83 -13.28
CA LYS A 1018 52.73 -4.13 -12.69
C LYS A 1018 53.76 -4.53 -11.62
N GLY A 1019 53.28 -5.21 -10.57
CA GLY A 1019 54.08 -5.66 -9.43
C GLY A 1019 54.95 -6.89 -9.71
N GLN A 1020 55.82 -7.21 -8.75
CA GLN A 1020 56.33 -8.55 -8.54
C GLN A 1020 56.91 -8.71 -7.12
N ASP A 1021 56.36 -9.71 -6.46
CA ASP A 1021 57.01 -10.72 -5.60
C ASP A 1021 57.72 -10.40 -4.27
N GLN A 1022 57.27 -11.23 -3.30
CA GLN A 1022 58.04 -12.00 -2.31
C GLN A 1022 58.50 -11.39 -0.97
N SER A 1023 57.82 -11.90 0.06
CA SER A 1023 58.40 -12.64 1.19
C SER A 1023 58.66 -11.93 2.54
N LYS A 1024 58.13 -12.63 3.56
CA LYS A 1024 58.66 -12.90 4.91
C LYS A 1024 58.65 -11.84 6.03
N ASP A 1025 58.11 -12.34 7.15
CA ASP A 1025 58.54 -12.19 8.54
C ASP A 1025 58.26 -10.91 9.34
N SER A 1026 57.36 -11.11 10.31
CA SER A 1026 57.50 -10.85 11.76
C SER A 1026 57.61 -9.42 12.32
N THR A 1027 56.89 -9.28 13.44
CA THR A 1027 57.10 -8.43 14.63
C THR A 1027 56.56 -6.98 14.70
N ASN A 1028 55.82 -6.78 15.80
CA ASN A 1028 55.36 -5.57 16.49
C ASN A 1028 56.25 -4.32 16.37
N GLN A 1029 55.64 -3.15 16.14
CA GLN A 1029 55.67 -1.95 17.03
C GLN A 1029 55.06 -0.71 16.32
N MET A 1030 54.17 0.02 17.02
CA MET A 1030 53.81 1.44 16.81
C MET A 1030 55.01 2.37 17.14
N PRO A 1031 55.05 3.71 16.87
CA PRO A 1031 54.08 4.64 16.21
C PRO A 1031 54.73 5.72 15.27
N SER A 1032 53.88 6.64 14.75
CA SER A 1032 54.14 8.07 14.43
C SER A 1032 54.47 8.54 12.98
N SER A 1033 53.54 9.38 12.49
CA SER A 1033 53.62 10.60 11.67
C SER A 1033 54.70 10.86 10.60
N ASN A 1034 54.18 11.30 9.44
CA ASN A 1034 54.73 12.29 8.49
C ASN A 1034 55.93 11.92 7.60
N ALA A 1035 55.62 11.49 6.36
CA ALA A 1035 56.49 11.68 5.20
C ALA A 1035 55.76 12.43 4.08
N ARG A 1036 56.24 13.64 3.78
CA ARG A 1036 55.83 14.52 2.68
C ARG A 1036 56.54 14.04 1.41
N LEU A 1037 55.81 13.65 0.37
CA LEU A 1037 56.35 13.48 -0.99
C LEU A 1037 55.73 14.52 -1.92
N LYS A 1038 56.58 15.44 -2.41
CA LYS A 1038 56.26 16.42 -3.47
C LYS A 1038 56.62 15.83 -4.84
N PRO A 1039 55.76 15.93 -5.86
CA PRO A 1039 56.19 15.86 -7.26
C PRO A 1039 56.32 17.23 -7.92
N VAL A 1040 57.33 17.33 -8.76
CA VAL A 1040 57.83 18.50 -9.51
C VAL A 1040 57.12 18.58 -10.87
N PHE A 1041 56.69 19.79 -11.28
CA PHE A 1041 56.12 20.05 -12.60
C PHE A 1041 57.21 20.51 -13.59
N ARG A 1042 57.30 19.87 -14.76
CA ARG A 1042 58.03 20.36 -15.95
C ARG A 1042 57.06 20.47 -17.13
N CYS A 1043 56.91 21.69 -17.66
CA CYS A 1043 56.15 21.97 -18.88
C CYS A 1043 56.98 21.60 -20.14
N PHE A 1044 56.35 20.89 -21.09
CA PHE A 1044 56.79 20.86 -22.48
C PHE A 1044 55.77 21.62 -23.34
N ARG A 1045 56.26 22.61 -24.08
CA ARG A 1045 55.48 23.48 -24.99
C ARG A 1045 55.55 22.88 -26.40
N CYS A 1046 54.41 22.60 -27.02
CA CYS A 1046 54.31 22.21 -28.43
C CYS A 1046 54.64 23.41 -29.34
N ASN A 1047 55.55 23.19 -30.30
CA ASN A 1047 55.72 24.02 -31.49
C ASN A 1047 54.48 23.94 -32.39
N ARG A 1048 53.94 25.10 -32.81
CA ARG A 1048 53.27 25.27 -34.11
C ARG A 1048 54.29 25.89 -35.08
N PRO A 1049 54.43 25.40 -36.32
CA PRO A 1049 55.20 26.11 -37.33
C PRO A 1049 54.34 27.22 -37.97
N GLY A 1050 54.88 28.45 -38.03
CA GLY A 1050 54.32 29.55 -38.80
C GLY A 1050 54.78 30.94 -38.35
N HIS A 1051 55.85 31.42 -38.98
CA HIS A 1051 56.42 32.79 -38.99
C HIS A 1051 57.47 33.21 -37.94
N ARG A 1052 58.48 33.92 -38.48
CA ARG A 1052 59.87 34.15 -38.04
C ARG A 1052 60.07 35.43 -37.21
N ALA A 1053 61.17 35.37 -36.42
CA ALA A 1053 62.12 36.43 -35.97
C ALA A 1053 61.61 37.46 -34.92
N ALA A 1054 62.37 37.90 -33.90
CA ALA A 1054 63.82 37.88 -33.63
C ALA A 1054 64.15 37.94 -32.10
N GLU A 1055 65.35 37.43 -31.77
CA GLU A 1055 66.39 37.74 -30.72
C GLU A 1055 66.15 38.86 -29.64
N TYR A 1056 66.77 38.93 -28.43
CA TYR A 1056 68.11 38.57 -27.90
C TYR A 1056 68.12 38.48 -26.32
N THR A 1057 69.02 37.61 -25.79
CA THR A 1057 69.79 37.43 -24.50
C THR A 1057 69.60 38.19 -23.15
N PHE A 1058 69.63 37.38 -22.04
CA PHE A 1058 70.43 37.33 -20.75
C PHE A 1058 70.87 38.59 -19.96
N PRO A 1059 71.37 38.52 -18.66
CA PRO A 1059 71.66 37.38 -17.74
C PRO A 1059 71.27 37.52 -16.22
N GLU A 1060 71.50 36.41 -15.46
CA GLU A 1060 71.96 36.19 -14.05
C GLU A 1060 71.51 37.11 -12.86
N SER A 1061 71.24 36.64 -11.62
CA SER A 1061 72.18 36.01 -10.67
C SER A 1061 71.53 35.71 -9.28
N THR A 1062 72.04 34.67 -8.59
CA THR A 1062 72.34 34.42 -7.12
C THR A 1062 71.85 35.40 -6.02
N ASN A 1063 71.73 35.14 -4.69
CA ASN A 1063 72.01 34.10 -3.68
C ASN A 1063 71.51 34.65 -2.29
N ILE A 1064 71.01 33.79 -1.36
CA ILE A 1064 71.32 33.70 0.13
C ILE A 1064 71.05 34.94 1.06
N PRO A 1065 70.86 34.90 2.42
CA PRO A 1065 70.22 33.96 3.40
C PRO A 1065 69.35 34.62 4.54
N THR A 1066 68.82 33.76 5.43
CA THR A 1066 68.61 33.83 6.92
C THR A 1066 68.47 35.15 7.72
N GLY A 1067 67.57 35.17 8.74
CA GLY A 1067 67.76 35.99 9.94
C GLY A 1067 66.57 36.20 10.91
N VAL A 1068 66.73 35.68 12.13
CA VAL A 1068 65.95 35.70 13.40
C VAL A 1068 65.53 37.08 13.96
N GLY A 1069 64.43 37.16 14.75
CA GLY A 1069 64.23 38.19 15.80
C GLY A 1069 62.83 38.27 16.48
N ARG A 1070 62.78 38.08 17.81
CA ARG A 1070 61.67 38.24 18.83
C ARG A 1070 61.37 39.74 19.15
N PRO A 1071 60.57 40.19 20.18
CA PRO A 1071 59.48 39.61 21.04
C PRO A 1071 58.28 40.60 21.41
N GLY A 1072 57.34 40.15 22.28
CA GLY A 1072 56.48 40.97 23.20
C GLY A 1072 55.03 41.22 22.71
N THR A 1073 53.92 41.27 23.48
CA THR A 1073 53.58 41.45 24.92
C THR A 1073 52.07 41.09 25.16
N THR A 1074 51.68 40.69 26.38
CA THR A 1074 50.30 40.57 26.96
C THR A 1074 49.78 41.93 27.51
N PRO A 1075 48.55 42.17 28.08
CA PRO A 1075 47.57 41.27 28.78
C PRO A 1075 46.02 41.63 28.79
N LYS A 1076 45.24 40.73 29.44
CA LYS A 1076 43.94 40.76 30.22
C LYS A 1076 43.02 42.02 30.32
N LYS A 1077 41.67 41.80 30.35
CA LYS A 1077 40.67 41.93 31.50
C LYS A 1077 39.17 42.00 31.03
N MET A 1078 38.24 41.19 31.59
CA MET A 1078 37.18 41.46 32.63
C MET A 1078 35.97 42.34 32.17
N THR A 1079 34.71 41.88 32.04
CA THR A 1079 33.60 41.44 32.97
C THR A 1079 32.54 42.51 33.26
N GLU A 1080 31.33 42.03 33.64
CA GLU A 1080 30.19 42.70 34.35
C GLU A 1080 29.13 43.46 33.50
N LYS A 1081 27.83 43.57 33.84
CA LYS A 1081 26.82 42.88 34.70
C LYS A 1081 25.53 43.74 34.64
N SER A 1082 24.33 43.12 34.66
CA SER A 1082 23.15 43.44 35.54
C SER A 1082 22.40 44.80 35.33
N ARG A 1083 21.13 45.09 35.67
CA ARG A 1083 20.05 44.47 36.49
C ARG A 1083 18.77 45.37 36.42
N VAL A 1084 17.60 44.80 36.80
CA VAL A 1084 16.48 45.39 37.64
C VAL A 1084 15.51 46.41 36.98
N ALA A 1085 14.19 46.56 37.30
CA ALA A 1085 13.10 45.79 37.96
C ALA A 1085 11.77 46.62 37.96
N HIS A 1086 10.63 45.99 38.37
CA HIS A 1086 9.34 46.53 38.91
C HIS A 1086 8.36 47.28 37.96
N GLN A 1087 7.01 47.27 38.07
CA GLN A 1087 5.98 46.97 39.12
C GLN A 1087 4.57 46.84 38.42
N VAL A 1088 3.65 45.92 38.80
CA VAL A 1088 2.33 46.08 39.53
C VAL A 1088 1.29 47.05 38.89
N GLY A 1089 -0.03 46.79 38.72
CA GLY A 1089 -0.93 45.69 39.11
C GLY A 1089 -2.43 45.87 38.69
N GLN A 1090 -3.25 44.91 39.13
CA GLN A 1090 -4.72 44.81 39.39
C GLN A 1090 -5.80 45.60 38.59
N THR A 1091 -6.85 44.89 38.11
CA THR A 1091 -8.27 44.97 38.56
C THR A 1091 -9.21 44.05 37.72
N ALA A 1092 -10.26 43.51 38.36
CA ALA A 1092 -11.47 42.85 37.82
C ALA A 1092 -12.68 43.43 38.59
N PRO A 1093 -13.97 43.03 38.47
CA PRO A 1093 -14.73 42.22 37.48
C PRO A 1093 -16.14 42.83 37.09
N GLY A 1094 -16.97 42.09 36.32
CA GLY A 1094 -18.45 42.21 36.23
C GLY A 1094 -19.00 42.61 34.84
N ASP A 1095 -20.18 42.21 34.36
CA ASP A 1095 -21.22 41.25 34.77
C ASP A 1095 -22.34 41.24 33.67
N ILE A 1096 -23.20 40.21 33.64
CA ILE A 1096 -24.57 40.14 33.02
C ILE A 1096 -24.76 39.75 31.52
N SER A 1097 -24.98 38.44 31.29
CA SER A 1097 -26.21 37.73 30.82
C SER A 1097 -27.12 38.20 29.65
N PRO A 1098 -27.93 37.27 29.06
CA PRO A 1098 -28.17 37.13 27.62
C PRO A 1098 -29.57 37.60 27.14
N ALA A 1099 -29.76 37.71 25.82
CA ALA A 1099 -31.05 37.93 25.19
C ALA A 1099 -31.49 36.69 24.37
N LEU A 1100 -32.74 36.30 24.64
CA LEU A 1100 -33.57 35.31 23.96
C LEU A 1100 -33.92 35.74 22.53
N GLU A 1101 -34.03 34.76 21.62
CA GLU A 1101 -34.98 34.81 20.51
C GLU A 1101 -35.57 33.42 20.30
N GLU A 1102 -36.88 33.40 20.08
CA GLU A 1102 -37.82 32.30 20.22
C GLU A 1102 -38.56 32.14 18.88
N TYR A 1103 -38.99 30.91 18.55
CA TYR A 1103 -39.93 30.48 17.50
C TYR A 1103 -39.50 30.51 16.02
N GLU A 1104 -39.47 29.34 15.37
CA GLU A 1104 -40.64 28.76 14.63
C GLU A 1104 -40.34 27.32 14.15
N GLU A 1105 -41.18 26.38 14.61
CA GLU A 1105 -41.39 25.07 13.99
C GLU A 1105 -42.40 25.23 12.85
N GLU A 1106 -42.08 24.73 11.65
CA GLU A 1106 -43.10 24.27 10.69
C GLU A 1106 -42.77 22.83 10.25
N GLY A 1107 -43.49 21.88 10.83
CA GLY A 1107 -44.50 21.12 10.09
C GLY A 1107 -44.07 20.18 8.95
N PRO A 1108 -44.27 18.85 9.10
CA PRO A 1108 -44.13 17.86 8.04
C PRO A 1108 -45.40 17.79 7.17
N VAL A 1109 -45.25 17.44 5.89
CA VAL A 1109 -46.37 17.12 5.01
C VAL A 1109 -46.75 15.63 5.16
N GLU A 1110 -47.95 15.44 5.70
CA GLU A 1110 -48.79 14.23 5.77
C GLU A 1110 -48.91 13.47 4.42
N ASP A 1111 -48.70 12.14 4.35
CA ASP A 1111 -49.64 11.01 4.60
C ASP A 1111 -50.28 10.52 3.26
N PRO A 1112 -50.87 9.30 3.07
CA PRO A 1112 -51.12 8.23 4.03
C PRO A 1112 -50.89 6.76 3.62
N MET A 1113 -50.71 5.97 4.69
CA MET A 1113 -51.31 4.67 5.05
C MET A 1113 -51.36 3.48 4.07
N GLY A 1114 -50.95 2.34 4.62
CA GLY A 1114 -51.37 1.00 4.21
C GLY A 1114 -50.83 -0.09 5.13
N ALA A 1115 -51.23 -0.07 6.41
CA ALA A 1115 -51.01 -1.17 7.35
C ALA A 1115 -51.78 -2.43 6.93
N LEU A 1116 -51.25 -3.63 7.27
CA LEU A 1116 -51.98 -4.71 7.96
C LEU A 1116 -51.13 -6.01 8.07
N TRP A 1117 -50.85 -6.36 9.34
CA TRP A 1117 -50.38 -7.63 9.95
C TRP A 1117 -48.90 -8.01 9.93
#